data_AF-A0A1C6FSR4-F1
#
_entry.id   AF-A0A1C6FSR4-F1
#
_cell.length_a   1.000
_cell.length_b   1.000
_cell.length_c   1.000
_cell.angle_alpha   90.00
_cell.angle_beta   90.00
_cell.angle_gamma   90.00
#
_symmetry.space_group_name_H-M   'P 1'
#
loop_
_entity.id
_entity.type
_entity.pdbx_description
1 polymer ?
#
loop_
_entity_poly.entity_id
_entity_poly.type
_entity_poly.pdbx_seq_one_letter_code
_entity_poly.pdbx_strand_id
1 'polypeptide(L)'
;MEWTGTQFGTGVNINTHFINPDYNTSAVLAWEAPYSGIVTLSLTDNTMYRVDSHPNGGDSIATLKLNDEILKLNNGQEARWVFDKNCKNGIGNQNYTITDVQINKGDILYHEVDCGEFNSCAGIYWKPIITYTYMEPYHLEGDGSQENPYLIDSTDGLNALADVIATTDKPIYSKFTADVKASGNTRPIEEYTGTIDGNNHKLTLRGNTFIKKAKNKVIIKNLIIDGNVNATNNAAAFISHTDTAGSTDIMIENCGNAAVVRASENNAAGFVGWINENDKISIKNSYNYGQVTSNGSAAEPFANADASLQVTYENCYYIENGTTANGVAVNPQMSTKKTKQEFDSGEVTYSLGNAFGQKLTEPKNEYPVFRTSDNGVYRKGNVYTNKLIETSDLKFSMQSSFGQQSKDGWYYLQYNDATGVYDELSWLDNYYAAKDNSGNVTSYITQQGIIQPTLSACIGWKAPMAGKVRLTTGTNIFKIGKGAATTVKIIIDGKSIWQETIPGDQIDESKGIKHDIMVDVGCGDMIYFDVSAKDPTSAAVFWTPQVEYIQTAKFTANDKQILNISEINNGNRIECLFYDAGILEKKSNAYLAFYDKNGTMVKLSEAAFVGGNSKGSGCILSFDIDFVYEDYKDCELSLMIINGDGKNINPIVKHNLYSVK
;
A
#
# COMPACT_ATOMS: atom_id res chain seq x y z
N MET A 1 -12.14 27.98 -26.45
CA MET A 1 -12.25 28.11 -27.92
C MET A 1 -11.67 26.85 -28.56
N GLU A 2 -12.22 26.37 -29.67
CA GLU A 2 -11.68 25.21 -30.40
C GLU A 2 -10.75 25.66 -31.54
N TRP A 3 -9.70 24.87 -31.81
CA TRP A 3 -8.78 25.11 -32.91
C TRP A 3 -9.42 24.70 -34.25
N THR A 4 -9.49 25.62 -35.20
CA THR A 4 -10.13 25.41 -36.52
C THR A 4 -9.14 24.98 -37.62
N GLY A 5 -7.84 24.87 -37.31
CA GLY A 5 -6.77 24.68 -38.28
C GLY A 5 -5.96 25.93 -38.57
N THR A 6 -6.52 27.12 -38.36
CA THR A 6 -5.84 28.41 -38.58
C THR A 6 -6.02 29.42 -37.44
N GLN A 7 -7.04 29.24 -36.59
CA GLN A 7 -7.34 30.12 -35.46
C GLN A 7 -8.10 29.35 -34.37
N PHE A 8 -8.22 29.93 -33.19
CA PHE A 8 -9.14 29.48 -32.15
C PHE A 8 -10.48 30.21 -32.30
N GLY A 9 -11.60 29.49 -32.37
CA GLY A 9 -12.96 30.05 -32.37
C GLY A 9 -13.53 30.52 -33.73
N THR A 10 -14.85 30.68 -33.79
CA THR A 10 -15.62 31.05 -35.00
C THR A 10 -16.40 32.37 -34.89
N GLY A 11 -16.56 32.91 -33.68
CA GLY A 11 -17.07 34.26 -33.40
C GLY A 11 -15.95 35.10 -32.78
N VAL A 12 -15.79 34.99 -31.45
CA VAL A 12 -14.53 35.36 -30.78
C VAL A 12 -13.42 34.50 -31.36
N ASN A 13 -12.40 35.14 -31.94
CA ASN A 13 -11.31 34.42 -32.55
C ASN A 13 -9.92 34.99 -32.26
N ILE A 14 -8.96 34.08 -32.11
CA ILE A 14 -7.55 34.41 -31.82
C ILE A 14 -6.67 33.58 -32.74
N ASN A 15 -5.69 34.22 -33.39
CA ASN A 15 -4.66 33.55 -34.17
C ASN A 15 -3.28 34.14 -33.88
N THR A 16 -2.28 33.77 -34.68
CA THR A 16 -0.88 34.17 -34.50
C THR A 16 -0.61 35.67 -34.65
N HIS A 17 -1.58 36.46 -35.13
CA HIS A 17 -1.44 37.89 -35.38
C HIS A 17 -2.52 38.73 -34.70
N PHE A 18 -3.74 38.20 -34.57
CA PHE A 18 -4.92 38.98 -34.23
C PHE A 18 -5.67 38.41 -33.02
N ILE A 19 -6.19 39.32 -32.19
CA ILE A 19 -7.15 39.05 -31.13
C ILE A 19 -8.44 39.77 -31.53
N ASN A 20 -9.49 39.00 -31.84
CA ASN A 20 -10.74 39.52 -32.37
C ASN A 20 -11.92 39.19 -31.45
N PRO A 21 -12.53 40.19 -30.78
CA PRO A 21 -13.73 40.00 -29.97
C PRO A 21 -14.96 39.74 -30.83
N ASP A 22 -16.05 39.38 -30.16
CA ASP A 22 -17.38 39.24 -30.76
C ASP A 22 -18.37 40.14 -30.02
N TYR A 23 -19.58 40.32 -30.54
CA TYR A 23 -20.59 41.19 -29.96
C TYR A 23 -20.80 40.92 -28.46
N ASN A 24 -20.64 41.96 -27.64
CA ASN A 24 -20.83 41.91 -26.19
C ASN A 24 -19.96 40.85 -25.49
N THR A 25 -18.83 40.46 -26.10
CA THR A 25 -17.93 39.41 -25.60
C THR A 25 -16.47 39.72 -25.93
N SER A 26 -15.63 39.83 -24.90
CA SER A 26 -14.20 40.10 -25.05
C SER A 26 -13.43 38.87 -25.54
N ALA A 27 -12.37 39.09 -26.32
CA ALA A 27 -11.39 38.08 -26.71
C ALA A 27 -10.16 38.19 -25.81
N VAL A 28 -9.73 37.08 -25.20
CA VAL A 28 -8.62 37.09 -24.23
C VAL A 28 -7.56 36.07 -24.61
N LEU A 29 -6.33 36.55 -24.81
CA LEU A 29 -5.12 35.72 -24.88
C LEU A 29 -4.40 35.77 -23.53
N ALA A 30 -4.38 34.64 -22.82
CA ALA A 30 -3.77 34.52 -21.51
C ALA A 30 -2.42 33.80 -21.57
N TRP A 31 -1.47 34.23 -20.73
CA TRP A 31 -0.22 33.54 -20.46
C TRP A 31 -0.12 33.25 -18.96
N GLU A 32 0.10 31.99 -18.59
CA GLU A 32 0.37 31.58 -17.22
C GLU A 32 1.88 31.54 -16.97
N ALA A 33 2.33 32.23 -15.92
CA ALA A 33 3.74 32.36 -15.59
C ALA A 33 4.35 31.01 -15.17
N PRO A 34 5.36 30.49 -15.90
CA PRO A 34 6.03 29.24 -15.53
C PRO A 34 6.99 29.39 -14.34
N TYR A 35 7.47 30.61 -14.05
CA TYR A 35 8.46 30.91 -13.02
C TYR A 35 8.09 32.19 -12.27
N SER A 36 8.50 32.30 -11.00
CA SER A 36 8.49 33.57 -10.30
C SER A 36 9.69 34.43 -10.72
N GLY A 37 9.54 35.75 -10.75
CA GLY A 37 10.61 36.66 -11.12
C GLY A 37 10.11 38.01 -11.62
N ILE A 38 10.95 38.66 -12.42
CA ILE A 38 10.68 39.97 -13.02
C ILE A 38 10.66 39.82 -14.54
N VAL A 39 9.61 40.36 -15.18
CA VAL A 39 9.46 40.35 -16.64
C VAL A 39 9.39 41.75 -17.23
N THR A 40 9.79 41.84 -18.50
CA THR A 40 9.50 42.95 -19.40
C THR A 40 8.49 42.50 -20.44
N LEU A 41 7.44 43.31 -20.62
CA LEU A 41 6.35 43.10 -21.57
C LEU A 41 6.53 44.05 -22.76
N SER A 42 6.52 43.52 -23.97
CA SER A 42 6.67 44.31 -25.20
C SER A 42 5.84 43.72 -26.35
N LEU A 43 6.01 44.30 -27.55
CA LEU A 43 5.31 43.90 -28.76
C LEU A 43 6.29 43.38 -29.82
N THR A 44 5.86 42.38 -30.57
CA THR A 44 6.48 42.07 -31.86
C THR A 44 6.21 43.23 -32.84
N ASP A 45 7.18 43.53 -33.70
CA ASP A 45 7.10 44.61 -34.71
C ASP A 45 6.95 46.03 -34.12
N ASN A 46 7.08 46.19 -32.78
CA ASN A 46 6.91 47.45 -32.05
C ASN A 46 5.58 48.18 -32.37
N THR A 47 4.52 47.46 -32.70
CA THR A 47 3.24 48.07 -33.05
C THR A 47 2.05 47.21 -32.64
N MET A 48 0.98 47.88 -32.21
CA MET A 48 -0.35 47.35 -31.99
C MET A 48 -1.35 48.25 -32.70
N TYR A 49 -2.27 47.70 -33.48
CA TYR A 49 -3.20 48.50 -34.27
C TYR A 49 -4.49 47.76 -34.57
N ARG A 50 -5.56 48.51 -34.85
CA ARG A 50 -6.83 48.00 -35.35
C ARG A 50 -6.69 47.54 -36.80
N VAL A 51 -7.16 46.35 -37.16
CA VAL A 51 -6.93 45.76 -38.49
C VAL A 51 -7.39 46.67 -39.64
N ASP A 52 -8.59 47.25 -39.51
CA ASP A 52 -9.18 48.15 -40.51
C ASP A 52 -10.09 49.21 -39.88
N SER A 53 -10.24 50.32 -40.62
CA SER A 53 -11.18 51.39 -40.25
C SER A 53 -12.59 50.95 -40.59
N HIS A 54 -13.51 51.02 -39.62
CA HIS A 54 -14.89 50.58 -39.79
C HIS A 54 -15.84 51.73 -39.45
N PRO A 55 -16.24 52.59 -40.41
CA PRO A 55 -16.97 53.84 -40.14
C PRO A 55 -18.29 53.70 -39.36
N ASN A 56 -18.89 52.50 -39.44
CA ASN A 56 -20.14 52.13 -38.77
C ASN A 56 -19.92 51.22 -37.54
N GLY A 57 -18.66 50.99 -37.15
CA GLY A 57 -18.27 50.14 -36.02
C GLY A 57 -18.02 50.91 -34.75
N GLY A 58 -18.07 50.18 -33.62
CA GLY A 58 -17.67 50.67 -32.32
C GLY A 58 -16.15 50.68 -32.14
N ASP A 59 -15.71 51.28 -31.04
CA ASP A 59 -14.31 51.32 -30.63
C ASP A 59 -13.85 49.94 -30.14
N SER A 60 -12.59 49.61 -30.39
CA SER A 60 -11.96 48.39 -29.88
C SER A 60 -11.05 48.75 -28.71
N ILE A 61 -11.25 48.13 -27.56
CA ILE A 61 -10.50 48.44 -26.33
C ILE A 61 -9.52 47.29 -26.06
N ALA A 62 -8.22 47.59 -26.14
CA ALA A 62 -7.17 46.66 -25.78
C ALA A 62 -6.73 46.93 -24.33
N THR A 63 -6.71 45.90 -23.48
CA THR A 63 -6.33 46.01 -22.06
C THR A 63 -5.36 44.91 -21.68
N LEU A 64 -4.31 45.26 -20.94
CA LEU A 64 -3.35 44.32 -20.39
C LEU A 64 -3.57 44.19 -18.88
N LYS A 65 -3.81 42.96 -18.40
CA LYS A 65 -4.07 42.68 -16.98
C LYS A 65 -3.14 41.61 -16.43
N LEU A 66 -2.83 41.70 -15.14
CA LEU A 66 -2.18 40.66 -14.35
C LEU A 66 -3.14 40.24 -13.25
N ASN A 67 -3.54 38.96 -13.19
CA ASN A 67 -4.51 38.44 -12.22
C ASN A 67 -5.76 39.33 -12.10
N ASP A 68 -6.36 39.67 -13.25
CA ASP A 68 -7.52 40.55 -13.40
C ASP A 68 -7.31 42.05 -13.10
N GLU A 69 -6.15 42.47 -12.60
CA GLU A 69 -5.83 43.89 -12.38
C GLU A 69 -5.17 44.53 -13.59
N ILE A 70 -5.63 45.71 -14.01
CA ILE A 70 -5.06 46.44 -15.15
C ILE A 70 -3.65 46.91 -14.80
N LEU A 71 -2.67 46.52 -15.62
CA LEU A 71 -1.28 46.94 -15.45
C LEU A 71 -1.12 48.44 -15.74
N LYS A 72 -0.06 49.03 -15.18
CA LYS A 72 0.34 50.40 -15.51
C LYS A 72 1.53 50.40 -16.44
N LEU A 73 1.52 51.32 -17.40
CA LEU A 73 2.67 51.66 -18.21
C LEU A 73 3.76 52.32 -17.34
N ASN A 74 5.00 52.34 -17.84
CA ASN A 74 6.13 52.97 -17.14
C ASN A 74 5.92 54.47 -16.84
N ASN A 75 4.97 55.14 -17.52
CA ASN A 75 4.60 56.53 -17.27
C ASN A 75 3.44 56.69 -16.24
N GLY A 76 2.97 55.60 -15.65
CA GLY A 76 1.91 55.56 -14.64
C GLY A 76 0.48 55.50 -15.18
N GLN A 77 0.26 55.60 -16.49
CA GLN A 77 -1.07 55.43 -17.11
C GLN A 77 -1.47 53.95 -17.14
N GLU A 78 -2.77 53.67 -17.14
CA GLU A 78 -3.28 52.31 -17.33
C GLU A 78 -2.85 51.78 -18.71
N ALA A 79 -2.48 50.49 -18.77
CA ALA A 79 -2.17 49.76 -20.00
C ALA A 79 -3.47 49.38 -20.72
N ARG A 80 -4.20 50.42 -21.13
CA ARG A 80 -5.51 50.37 -21.78
C ARG A 80 -5.53 51.35 -22.93
N TRP A 81 -5.87 50.86 -24.12
CA TRP A 81 -5.89 51.64 -25.36
C TRP A 81 -7.25 51.54 -26.03
N VAL A 82 -7.79 52.69 -26.43
CA VAL A 82 -9.04 52.78 -27.19
C VAL A 82 -8.70 53.05 -28.65
N PHE A 83 -9.03 52.11 -29.53
CA PHE A 83 -8.90 52.27 -30.98
C PHE A 83 -10.25 52.65 -31.57
N ASP A 84 -10.38 53.93 -31.93
CA ASP A 84 -11.61 54.44 -32.53
C ASP A 84 -11.89 53.79 -33.91
N LYS A 85 -13.10 54.05 -34.41
CA LYS A 85 -13.54 53.54 -35.73
C LYS A 85 -12.72 54.00 -36.94
N ASN A 86 -11.86 55.01 -36.80
CA ASN A 86 -11.01 55.53 -37.87
C ASN A 86 -9.61 54.90 -37.86
N CYS A 87 -9.21 54.29 -36.74
CA CYS A 87 -7.92 53.64 -36.56
C CYS A 87 -7.76 52.47 -37.55
N LYS A 88 -6.56 52.32 -38.11
CA LYS A 88 -6.14 51.22 -39.00
C LYS A 88 -4.63 51.13 -39.02
N ASN A 89 -4.05 50.13 -39.68
CA ASN A 89 -2.59 50.10 -39.83
C ASN A 89 -2.05 51.41 -40.46
N GLY A 90 -1.16 52.09 -39.72
CA GLY A 90 -0.56 53.37 -40.09
C GLY A 90 -1.29 54.59 -39.55
N ILE A 91 -2.44 54.43 -38.88
CA ILE A 91 -3.26 55.51 -38.30
C ILE A 91 -3.75 55.07 -36.90
N GLY A 92 -3.26 55.75 -35.87
CA GLY A 92 -3.66 55.46 -34.47
C GLY A 92 -2.96 54.25 -33.85
N ASN A 93 -1.88 53.75 -34.48
CA ASN A 93 -1.05 52.67 -33.93
C ASN A 93 -0.53 53.04 -32.53
N GLN A 94 -0.45 52.03 -31.67
CA GLN A 94 0.09 52.11 -30.32
C GLN A 94 1.35 51.26 -30.21
N ASN A 95 2.16 51.54 -29.20
CA ASN A 95 3.26 50.68 -28.78
C ASN A 95 3.39 50.73 -27.25
N TYR A 96 4.00 49.70 -26.66
CA TYR A 96 4.32 49.70 -25.24
C TYR A 96 5.58 48.91 -24.93
N THR A 97 6.22 49.31 -23.84
CA THR A 97 7.20 48.52 -23.10
C THR A 97 6.89 48.74 -21.62
N ILE A 98 6.63 47.67 -20.90
CA ILE A 98 6.42 47.70 -19.44
C ILE A 98 7.54 46.89 -18.82
N THR A 99 8.35 47.53 -17.99
CA THR A 99 9.50 46.89 -17.33
C THR A 99 9.16 46.60 -15.88
N ASP A 100 10.00 45.79 -15.24
CA ASP A 100 9.97 45.58 -13.79
C ASP A 100 8.64 45.02 -13.26
N VAL A 101 7.95 44.24 -14.10
CA VAL A 101 6.70 43.58 -13.71
C VAL A 101 7.06 42.34 -12.88
N GLN A 102 6.84 42.42 -11.58
CA GLN A 102 6.95 41.26 -10.69
C GLN A 102 5.84 40.26 -11.02
N ILE A 103 6.20 39.00 -11.17
CA ILE A 103 5.27 37.89 -11.36
C ILE A 103 5.63 36.72 -10.44
N ASN A 104 4.63 36.00 -9.99
CA ASN A 104 4.77 34.71 -9.32
C ASN A 104 4.42 33.59 -10.29
N LYS A 105 5.02 32.41 -10.11
CA LYS A 105 4.60 31.20 -10.82
C LYS A 105 3.10 30.97 -10.64
N GLY A 106 2.39 30.76 -11.74
CA GLY A 106 0.93 30.58 -11.78
C GLY A 106 0.13 31.88 -11.94
N ASP A 107 0.77 33.07 -11.87
CA ASP A 107 0.11 34.32 -12.23
C ASP A 107 -0.32 34.30 -13.70
N ILE A 108 -1.45 34.92 -14.01
CA ILE A 108 -2.00 34.96 -15.37
C ILE A 108 -1.96 36.39 -15.91
N LEU A 109 -1.28 36.56 -17.04
CA LEU A 109 -1.23 37.80 -17.81
C LEU A 109 -2.26 37.73 -18.96
N TYR A 110 -3.23 38.64 -18.97
CA TYR A 110 -4.31 38.67 -19.94
C TYR A 110 -4.11 39.81 -20.95
N HIS A 111 -4.16 39.47 -22.24
CA HIS A 111 -4.27 40.40 -23.35
C HIS A 111 -5.72 40.36 -23.83
N GLU A 112 -6.51 41.31 -23.36
CA GLU A 112 -7.94 41.37 -23.60
C GLU A 112 -8.25 42.42 -24.65
N VAL A 113 -9.07 42.05 -25.63
CA VAL A 113 -9.69 42.99 -26.57
C VAL A 113 -11.19 42.93 -26.36
N ASP A 114 -11.79 44.08 -26.11
CA ASP A 114 -13.23 44.24 -25.88
C ASP A 114 -13.84 45.17 -26.93
N CYS A 115 -15.07 44.85 -27.35
CA CYS A 115 -15.84 45.58 -28.35
C CYS A 115 -16.98 46.42 -27.74
N GLY A 116 -17.22 46.30 -26.42
CA GLY A 116 -18.37 46.90 -25.75
C GLY A 116 -19.71 46.42 -26.32
N GLU A 117 -20.71 47.30 -26.33
CA GLU A 117 -22.07 46.98 -26.78
C GLU A 117 -22.31 47.13 -28.30
N PHE A 118 -21.26 47.33 -29.12
CA PHE A 118 -21.41 47.55 -30.56
C PHE A 118 -21.05 46.31 -31.39
N ASN A 119 -21.92 45.93 -32.35
CA ASN A 119 -21.89 44.65 -33.08
C ASN A 119 -20.93 44.56 -34.28
N SER A 120 -19.90 45.40 -34.37
CA SER A 120 -19.02 45.47 -35.56
C SER A 120 -17.65 46.11 -35.32
N CYS A 121 -17.06 45.94 -34.13
CA CYS A 121 -15.67 46.37 -33.93
C CYS A 121 -14.70 45.46 -34.69
N ALA A 122 -13.53 45.98 -35.08
CA ALA A 122 -12.50 45.20 -35.75
C ALA A 122 -11.49 44.66 -34.75
N GLY A 123 -10.89 43.51 -35.08
CA GLY A 123 -9.83 42.91 -34.28
C GLY A 123 -8.59 43.79 -34.16
N ILE A 124 -7.76 43.47 -33.17
CA ILE A 124 -6.49 44.15 -32.94
C ILE A 124 -5.35 43.24 -33.39
N TYR A 125 -4.44 43.76 -34.20
CA TYR A 125 -3.12 43.18 -34.41
C TYR A 125 -2.32 43.35 -33.13
N TRP A 126 -2.12 42.26 -32.38
CA TRP A 126 -1.43 42.27 -31.10
C TRP A 126 -0.61 40.98 -30.95
N LYS A 127 0.72 41.13 -30.95
CA LYS A 127 1.68 40.04 -30.81
C LYS A 127 2.58 40.28 -29.59
N PRO A 128 2.13 39.95 -28.38
CA PRO A 128 2.87 40.23 -27.16
C PRO A 128 4.14 39.39 -27.03
N ILE A 129 5.16 39.97 -26.38
CA ILE A 129 6.41 39.30 -25.98
C ILE A 129 6.57 39.48 -24.47
N ILE A 130 6.93 38.39 -23.79
CA ILE A 130 7.20 38.36 -22.35
C ILE A 130 8.63 37.87 -22.18
N THR A 131 9.49 38.70 -21.58
CA THR A 131 10.90 38.38 -21.36
C THR A 131 11.22 38.44 -19.88
N TYR A 132 11.68 37.34 -19.29
CA TYR A 132 12.23 37.37 -17.94
C TYR A 132 13.55 38.15 -17.93
N THR A 133 13.61 39.19 -17.11
CA THR A 133 14.84 39.93 -16.82
C THR A 133 15.52 39.42 -15.55
N TYR A 134 14.75 38.77 -14.67
CA TYR A 134 15.24 38.03 -13.50
C TYR A 134 14.29 36.85 -13.22
N MET A 135 14.84 35.71 -12.82
CA MET A 135 14.07 34.57 -12.30
C MET A 135 14.42 34.38 -10.83
N GLU A 136 13.42 34.27 -9.98
CA GLU A 136 13.63 33.91 -8.57
C GLU A 136 14.08 32.45 -8.47
N PRO A 137 15.14 32.14 -7.70
CA PRO A 137 15.59 30.77 -7.50
C PRO A 137 14.49 29.95 -6.82
N TYR A 138 14.37 28.68 -7.20
CA TYR A 138 13.41 27.76 -6.61
C TYR A 138 13.66 27.66 -5.08
N HIS A 139 12.62 27.96 -4.30
CA HIS A 139 12.70 27.90 -2.84
C HIS A 139 12.53 26.47 -2.35
N LEU A 140 13.55 25.95 -1.68
CA LEU A 140 13.44 24.71 -0.93
C LEU A 140 12.82 24.98 0.43
N GLU A 141 11.71 24.33 0.72
CA GLU A 141 11.16 24.30 2.08
C GLU A 141 12.10 23.52 3.01
N GLY A 142 12.31 24.04 4.22
CA GLY A 142 13.24 23.48 5.21
C GLY A 142 14.55 24.28 5.32
N ASP A 143 15.41 23.90 6.26
CA ASP A 143 16.75 24.50 6.45
C ASP A 143 17.90 23.50 6.30
N GLY A 144 17.59 22.25 5.96
CA GLY A 144 18.57 21.19 5.75
C GLY A 144 19.12 20.59 7.03
N SER A 145 18.60 20.95 8.21
CA SER A 145 18.89 20.30 9.48
C SER A 145 18.11 18.99 9.66
N GLN A 146 18.50 18.20 10.66
CA GLN A 146 17.83 16.93 10.97
C GLN A 146 16.38 17.14 11.42
N GLU A 147 16.10 18.21 12.16
CA GLU A 147 14.78 18.58 12.65
C GLU A 147 13.89 19.18 11.55
N ASN A 148 14.51 19.83 10.56
CA ASN A 148 13.82 20.55 9.48
C ASN A 148 14.49 20.32 8.12
N PRO A 149 14.41 19.09 7.57
CA PRO A 149 15.10 18.72 6.35
C PRO A 149 14.54 19.46 5.13
N TYR A 150 15.35 19.62 4.08
CA TYR A 150 14.87 20.14 2.81
C TYR A 150 13.84 19.21 2.17
N LEU A 151 12.70 19.74 1.74
CA LEU A 151 11.63 18.97 1.12
C LEU A 151 11.79 18.94 -0.41
N ILE A 152 11.67 17.76 -0.99
CA ILE A 152 11.84 17.52 -2.43
C ILE A 152 10.54 16.95 -3.00
N ASP A 153 9.85 17.73 -3.82
CA ASP A 153 8.58 17.35 -4.46
C ASP A 153 8.66 17.26 -6.00
N SER A 154 9.78 17.72 -6.58
CA SER A 154 9.88 17.98 -8.01
C SER A 154 11.32 17.96 -8.52
N THR A 155 11.46 17.98 -9.84
CA THR A 155 12.76 18.08 -10.52
C THR A 155 13.48 19.39 -10.19
N ASP A 156 12.73 20.49 -10.02
CA ASP A 156 13.30 21.79 -9.67
C ASP A 156 13.82 21.80 -8.24
N GLY A 157 13.08 21.21 -7.28
CA GLY A 157 13.56 21.00 -5.92
C GLY A 157 14.82 20.12 -5.87
N LEU A 158 14.88 19.07 -6.70
CA LEU A 158 16.09 18.24 -6.80
C LEU A 158 17.32 19.03 -7.30
N ASN A 159 17.14 19.89 -8.31
CA ASN A 159 18.21 20.75 -8.81
C ASN A 159 18.63 21.80 -7.76
N ALA A 160 17.66 22.42 -7.09
CA ALA A 160 17.92 23.39 -6.02
C ALA A 160 18.69 22.76 -4.86
N LEU A 161 18.40 21.49 -4.53
CA LEU A 161 19.14 20.77 -3.50
C LEU A 161 20.61 20.59 -3.88
N ALA A 162 20.88 20.21 -5.13
CA ALA A 162 22.24 20.10 -5.64
C ALA A 162 22.99 21.44 -5.57
N ASP A 163 22.32 22.56 -5.87
CA ASP A 163 22.90 23.91 -5.76
C ASP A 163 23.21 24.27 -4.31
N VAL A 164 22.30 23.99 -3.36
CA VAL A 164 22.56 24.23 -1.93
C VAL A 164 23.75 23.40 -1.44
N ILE A 165 23.78 22.12 -1.75
CA ILE A 165 24.87 21.21 -1.35
C ILE A 165 26.22 21.71 -1.87
N ALA A 166 26.27 22.25 -3.10
CA ALA A 166 27.50 22.79 -3.68
C ALA A 166 28.07 24.01 -2.93
N THR A 167 27.33 24.61 -1.99
CA THR A 167 27.74 25.78 -1.21
C THR A 167 28.18 25.48 0.23
N THR A 168 28.13 24.22 0.67
CA THR A 168 28.36 23.85 2.07
C THR A 168 29.03 22.49 2.23
N ASP A 169 29.96 22.40 3.18
CA ASP A 169 30.57 21.13 3.60
C ASP A 169 29.83 20.45 4.76
N LYS A 170 28.76 21.09 5.26
CA LYS A 170 27.98 20.56 6.39
C LYS A 170 27.07 19.41 5.93
N PRO A 171 26.79 18.42 6.79
CA PRO A 171 25.76 17.42 6.53
C PRO A 171 24.42 18.08 6.22
N ILE A 172 23.83 17.69 5.09
CA ILE A 172 22.49 18.13 4.68
C ILE A 172 21.50 16.99 4.90
N TYR A 173 20.31 17.34 5.39
CA TYR A 173 19.20 16.41 5.54
C TYR A 173 18.11 16.81 4.56
N SER A 174 17.66 15.86 3.75
CA SER A 174 16.60 16.08 2.76
C SER A 174 15.60 14.95 2.76
N LYS A 175 14.35 15.27 2.43
CA LYS A 175 13.22 14.35 2.47
C LYS A 175 12.35 14.50 1.23
N PHE A 176 12.07 13.41 0.53
CA PHE A 176 11.11 13.44 -0.57
C PHE A 176 9.67 13.53 -0.04
N THR A 177 8.83 14.29 -0.73
CA THR A 177 7.39 14.44 -0.43
C THR A 177 6.51 14.04 -1.61
N ALA A 178 7.13 13.75 -2.76
CA ALA A 178 6.48 13.20 -3.95
C ALA A 178 7.46 12.33 -4.75
N ASP A 179 6.91 11.55 -5.68
CA ASP A 179 7.71 10.88 -6.70
C ASP A 179 8.29 11.93 -7.66
N VAL A 180 9.60 11.89 -7.88
CA VAL A 180 10.33 12.88 -8.70
C VAL A 180 10.85 12.23 -9.97
N LYS A 181 10.74 12.94 -11.10
CA LYS A 181 11.29 12.48 -12.39
C LYS A 181 12.37 13.44 -12.84
N ALA A 182 13.62 12.98 -12.86
CA ALA A 182 14.73 13.75 -13.40
C ALA A 182 14.50 14.06 -14.89
N SER A 183 14.94 15.24 -15.32
CA SER A 183 15.04 15.61 -16.73
C SER A 183 16.40 15.17 -17.29
N GLY A 184 16.55 15.16 -18.62
CA GLY A 184 17.87 14.89 -19.22
C GLY A 184 18.95 15.92 -18.85
N ASN A 185 18.55 17.08 -18.34
CA ASN A 185 19.45 18.15 -17.89
C ASN A 185 19.69 18.14 -16.37
N THR A 186 19.03 17.25 -15.62
CA THR A 186 19.20 17.14 -14.17
C THR A 186 20.63 16.69 -13.89
N ARG A 187 21.36 17.52 -13.15
CA ARG A 187 22.75 17.28 -12.77
C ARG A 187 22.80 16.30 -11.60
N PRO A 188 23.84 15.46 -11.50
CA PRO A 188 24.07 14.69 -10.29
C PRO A 188 24.42 15.64 -9.13
N ILE A 189 24.16 15.22 -7.90
CA ILE A 189 24.76 15.87 -6.72
C ILE A 189 26.26 15.58 -6.77
N GLU A 190 27.10 16.61 -6.95
CA GLU A 190 28.53 16.43 -7.24
C GLU A 190 29.32 15.82 -6.06
N GLU A 191 29.08 16.29 -4.83
CA GLU A 191 29.65 15.76 -3.60
C GLU A 191 28.59 15.81 -2.49
N TYR A 192 28.44 14.75 -1.70
CA TYR A 192 27.38 14.68 -0.69
C TYR A 192 27.86 14.11 0.65
N THR A 193 27.38 14.74 1.72
CA THR A 193 27.39 14.23 3.10
C THR A 193 26.06 14.55 3.78
N GLY A 194 25.53 13.62 4.58
CA GLY A 194 24.25 13.79 5.28
C GLY A 194 23.24 12.66 5.03
N THR A 195 21.94 12.98 5.09
CA THR A 195 20.85 12.00 5.00
C THR A 195 19.82 12.34 3.93
N ILE A 196 19.57 11.41 3.01
CA ILE A 196 18.46 11.46 2.05
C ILE A 196 17.40 10.45 2.48
N ASP A 197 16.25 10.93 2.92
CA ASP A 197 15.08 10.09 3.18
C ASP A 197 14.14 10.18 1.98
N GLY A 198 14.06 9.10 1.21
CA GLY A 198 13.10 8.97 0.13
C GLY A 198 11.65 8.94 0.63
N ASN A 199 11.41 8.75 1.94
CA ASN A 199 10.07 8.81 2.54
C ASN A 199 9.03 7.98 1.76
N ASN A 200 9.46 6.81 1.29
CA ASN A 200 8.66 5.89 0.48
C ASN A 200 8.24 6.44 -0.89
N HIS A 201 9.04 7.33 -1.47
CA HIS A 201 8.86 7.87 -2.82
C HIS A 201 9.89 7.31 -3.80
N LYS A 202 9.62 7.54 -5.09
CA LYS A 202 10.45 7.11 -6.20
C LYS A 202 11.17 8.28 -6.86
N LEU A 203 12.42 8.06 -7.24
CA LEU A 203 13.18 8.94 -8.14
C LEU A 203 13.42 8.25 -9.50
N THR A 204 12.91 8.83 -10.58
CA THR A 204 13.19 8.36 -11.94
C THR A 204 14.37 9.11 -12.55
N LEU A 205 15.50 8.44 -12.75
CA LEU A 205 16.70 9.02 -13.36
C LEU A 205 16.66 8.97 -14.89
N ARG A 206 17.30 9.96 -15.52
CA ARG A 206 17.44 10.08 -16.99
C ARG A 206 18.85 10.50 -17.39
N GLY A 207 19.81 9.60 -17.24
CA GLY A 207 21.18 9.77 -17.74
C GLY A 207 22.22 9.71 -16.62
N ASN A 208 22.16 10.61 -15.65
CA ASN A 208 23.18 10.69 -14.60
C ASN A 208 22.85 9.80 -13.39
N THR A 209 23.89 9.45 -12.62
CA THR A 209 23.75 8.92 -11.26
C THR A 209 23.08 9.95 -10.35
N PHE A 210 22.47 9.53 -9.24
CA PHE A 210 21.89 10.47 -8.29
C PHE A 210 22.96 11.29 -7.56
N ILE A 211 23.93 10.63 -6.94
CA ILE A 211 25.07 11.25 -6.25
C ILE A 211 26.35 10.82 -6.96
N LYS A 212 27.17 11.78 -7.37
CA LYS A 212 28.45 11.49 -8.02
C LYS A 212 29.49 11.04 -7.00
N LYS A 213 29.65 11.78 -5.89
CA LYS A 213 30.65 11.46 -4.88
C LYS A 213 30.08 11.49 -3.46
N ALA A 214 30.24 10.41 -2.72
CA ALA A 214 29.88 10.34 -1.29
C ALA A 214 31.09 10.62 -0.40
N LYS A 215 30.89 11.36 0.69
CA LYS A 215 31.95 11.78 1.62
C LYS A 215 31.46 11.76 3.07
N ASN A 216 32.39 11.51 4.01
CA ASN A 216 32.11 11.41 5.44
C ASN A 216 30.99 10.38 5.69
N LYS A 217 29.89 10.78 6.35
CA LYS A 217 28.73 9.91 6.55
C LYS A 217 27.65 10.22 5.53
N VAL A 218 27.14 9.18 4.85
CA VAL A 218 26.02 9.26 3.92
C VAL A 218 24.99 8.20 4.28
N ILE A 219 23.75 8.64 4.53
CA ILE A 219 22.61 7.77 4.77
C ILE A 219 21.59 7.98 3.66
N ILE A 220 21.18 6.91 3.00
CA ILE A 220 20.05 6.94 2.05
C ILE A 220 19.04 5.89 2.50
N LYS A 221 17.78 6.29 2.67
CA LYS A 221 16.74 5.35 3.10
C LYS A 221 15.42 5.57 2.41
N ASN A 222 14.60 4.51 2.37
CA ASN A 222 13.21 4.56 1.91
C ASN A 222 13.04 5.18 0.51
N LEU A 223 13.98 4.90 -0.41
CA LEU A 223 14.00 5.43 -1.76
C LEU A 223 14.09 4.31 -2.80
N ILE A 224 13.20 4.33 -3.79
CA ILE A 224 13.32 3.50 -4.99
C ILE A 224 13.82 4.37 -6.14
N ILE A 225 14.82 3.90 -6.89
CA ILE A 225 15.30 4.57 -8.09
C ILE A 225 14.96 3.72 -9.32
N ASP A 226 14.30 4.32 -10.31
CA ASP A 226 14.05 3.72 -11.62
C ASP A 226 14.55 4.62 -12.78
N GLY A 227 14.31 4.20 -14.02
CA GLY A 227 14.75 4.92 -15.21
C GLY A 227 16.06 4.40 -15.79
N ASN A 228 16.93 5.30 -16.25
CA ASN A 228 18.20 4.94 -16.91
C ASN A 228 19.36 5.78 -16.40
N VAL A 229 20.49 5.13 -16.17
CA VAL A 229 21.78 5.73 -15.81
C VAL A 229 22.85 5.25 -16.78
N ASN A 230 23.61 6.20 -17.33
CA ASN A 230 24.75 5.97 -18.20
C ASN A 230 25.93 6.78 -17.68
N ALA A 231 27.09 6.15 -17.48
CA ALA A 231 28.33 6.85 -17.17
C ALA A 231 29.50 6.20 -17.91
N THR A 232 30.61 6.92 -18.04
CA THR A 232 31.84 6.32 -18.58
C THR A 232 32.41 5.30 -17.62
N ASN A 233 32.55 5.68 -16.35
CA ASN A 233 33.11 4.88 -15.27
C ASN A 233 32.23 4.99 -14.02
N ASN A 234 32.24 3.96 -13.18
CA ASN A 234 31.54 3.93 -11.89
C ASN A 234 30.05 4.29 -12.00
N ALA A 235 29.36 3.72 -12.99
CA ALA A 235 27.93 3.96 -13.19
C ALA A 235 27.13 3.31 -12.06
N ALA A 236 26.25 4.06 -11.38
CA ALA A 236 25.34 3.49 -10.39
C ALA A 236 24.07 4.32 -10.21
N ALA A 237 22.99 3.71 -9.71
CA ALA A 237 21.74 4.44 -9.50
C ALA A 237 21.85 5.44 -8.34
N PHE A 238 22.46 5.05 -7.23
CA PHE A 238 22.53 5.88 -6.02
C PHE A 238 23.81 6.71 -5.95
N ILE A 239 24.99 6.07 -5.89
CA ILE A 239 26.27 6.76 -5.67
C ILE A 239 27.30 6.27 -6.69
N SER A 240 27.93 7.16 -7.46
CA SER A 240 28.97 6.73 -8.39
C SER A 240 30.23 6.24 -7.66
N HIS A 241 30.83 7.03 -6.76
CA HIS A 241 32.00 6.59 -6.00
C HIS A 241 32.13 7.29 -4.65
N THR A 242 32.97 6.74 -3.78
CA THR A 242 33.37 7.39 -2.52
C THR A 242 34.57 8.32 -2.69
N ASP A 243 34.69 9.29 -1.79
CA ASP A 243 35.82 10.22 -1.76
C ASP A 243 37.14 9.49 -1.53
N THR A 244 38.20 9.93 -2.20
CA THR A 244 39.54 9.33 -2.06
C THR A 244 40.31 9.89 -0.87
N ALA A 245 39.78 10.93 -0.22
CA ALA A 245 40.34 11.57 0.96
C ALA A 245 39.50 11.27 2.20
N GLY A 246 40.10 10.60 3.19
CA GLY A 246 39.43 10.26 4.45
C GLY A 246 38.70 8.91 4.40
N SER A 247 37.86 8.65 5.41
CA SER A 247 37.02 7.46 5.50
C SER A 247 35.55 7.83 5.34
N THR A 248 34.87 7.22 4.38
CA THR A 248 33.46 7.38 4.09
C THR A 248 32.65 6.21 4.70
N ASP A 249 31.54 6.51 5.36
CA ASP A 249 30.60 5.55 5.94
C ASP A 249 29.24 5.68 5.26
N ILE A 250 28.87 4.67 4.47
CA ILE A 250 27.63 4.62 3.70
C ILE A 250 26.66 3.64 4.34
N MET A 251 25.43 4.11 4.60
CA MET A 251 24.31 3.27 5.01
C MET A 251 23.15 3.44 4.01
N ILE A 252 22.73 2.34 3.40
CA ILE A 252 21.56 2.30 2.51
C ILE A 252 20.54 1.32 3.05
N GLU A 253 19.31 1.78 3.31
CA GLU A 253 18.28 0.97 3.96
C GLU A 253 16.91 1.14 3.30
N ASN A 254 16.16 0.04 3.11
CA ASN A 254 14.82 0.08 2.50
C ASN A 254 14.83 0.75 1.13
N CYS A 255 15.82 0.40 0.30
CA CYS A 255 16.02 0.99 -1.01
C CYS A 255 15.91 -0.04 -2.13
N GLY A 256 15.43 0.41 -3.29
CA GLY A 256 15.30 -0.42 -4.49
C GLY A 256 15.98 0.21 -5.68
N ASN A 257 16.77 -0.56 -6.43
CA ASN A 257 17.16 -0.18 -7.78
C ASN A 257 16.31 -0.96 -8.80
N ALA A 258 15.52 -0.22 -9.58
CA ALA A 258 14.83 -0.70 -10.77
C ALA A 258 15.33 0.01 -12.05
N ALA A 259 16.33 0.88 -11.93
CA ALA A 259 16.93 1.59 -13.06
C ALA A 259 17.86 0.68 -13.87
N VAL A 260 17.92 0.92 -15.18
CA VAL A 260 18.95 0.33 -16.04
C VAL A 260 20.23 1.15 -15.89
N VAL A 261 21.32 0.52 -15.45
CA VAL A 261 22.62 1.15 -15.19
C VAL A 261 23.64 0.64 -16.19
N ARG A 262 24.34 1.56 -16.89
CA ARG A 262 25.34 1.23 -17.90
C ARG A 262 26.63 2.01 -17.71
N ALA A 263 27.75 1.30 -17.60
CA ALA A 263 29.09 1.86 -17.72
C ALA A 263 29.69 1.54 -19.09
N SER A 264 30.11 2.55 -19.84
CA SER A 264 30.70 2.33 -21.17
C SER A 264 32.13 1.81 -21.13
N GLU A 265 32.84 1.96 -19.99
CA GLU A 265 34.21 1.52 -19.78
C GLU A 265 34.34 0.65 -18.53
N ASN A 266 34.63 1.19 -17.34
CA ASN A 266 34.93 0.38 -16.15
C ASN A 266 33.67 0.05 -15.34
N ASN A 267 33.65 0.36 -14.04
CA ASN A 267 32.75 -0.27 -13.08
C ASN A 267 31.27 0.15 -13.27
N ALA A 268 30.34 -0.79 -13.10
CA ALA A 268 28.92 -0.51 -12.97
C ALA A 268 28.36 -1.18 -11.71
N ALA A 269 27.42 -0.54 -11.02
CA ALA A 269 26.72 -1.17 -9.89
C ALA A 269 25.27 -0.74 -9.77
N GLY A 270 24.42 -1.53 -9.13
CA GLY A 270 23.04 -1.11 -8.85
C GLY A 270 22.98 0.06 -7.87
N PHE A 271 23.83 0.06 -6.84
CA PHE A 271 23.80 1.03 -5.74
C PHE A 271 25.05 1.93 -5.72
N VAL A 272 26.25 1.36 -5.58
CA VAL A 272 27.50 2.13 -5.44
C VAL A 272 28.56 1.70 -6.45
N GLY A 273 28.94 2.60 -7.36
CA GLY A 273 29.77 2.27 -8.51
C GLY A 273 31.21 1.86 -8.16
N TRP A 274 31.82 2.47 -7.14
CA TRP A 274 33.12 2.09 -6.59
C TRP A 274 33.30 2.57 -5.15
N ILE A 275 33.95 1.75 -4.31
CA ILE A 275 34.26 2.05 -2.91
C ILE A 275 35.77 1.89 -2.67
N ASN A 276 36.38 2.88 -2.01
CA ASN A 276 37.82 2.87 -1.69
C ASN A 276 38.14 2.02 -0.45
N GLU A 277 39.38 1.56 -0.35
CA GLU A 277 39.88 0.58 0.65
C GLU A 277 39.59 0.91 2.13
N ASN A 278 39.43 2.18 2.49
CA ASN A 278 39.24 2.63 3.89
C ASN A 278 37.79 2.96 4.25
N ASP A 279 36.88 2.77 3.31
CA ASP A 279 35.47 3.14 3.49
C ASP A 279 34.66 1.99 4.10
N LYS A 280 33.42 2.29 4.45
CA LYS A 280 32.47 1.32 4.97
C LYS A 280 31.16 1.46 4.23
N ILE A 281 30.55 0.31 3.95
CA ILE A 281 29.22 0.26 3.37
C ILE A 281 28.38 -0.83 4.04
N SER A 282 27.17 -0.44 4.42
CA SER A 282 26.11 -1.36 4.85
C SER A 282 24.88 -1.12 3.99
N ILE A 283 24.40 -2.17 3.34
CA ILE A 283 23.13 -2.17 2.62
C ILE A 283 22.19 -3.15 3.31
N LYS A 284 21.02 -2.64 3.69
CA LYS A 284 20.02 -3.38 4.47
C LYS A 284 18.67 -3.35 3.80
N ASN A 285 17.96 -4.47 3.86
CA ASN A 285 16.57 -4.59 3.42
C ASN A 285 16.32 -3.95 2.04
N SER A 286 17.15 -4.29 1.06
CA SER A 286 17.20 -3.58 -0.23
C SER A 286 17.30 -4.55 -1.40
N TYR A 287 16.91 -4.11 -2.59
CA TYR A 287 16.94 -4.99 -3.76
C TYR A 287 17.46 -4.32 -5.03
N ASN A 288 18.07 -5.13 -5.90
CA ASN A 288 18.41 -4.75 -7.27
C ASN A 288 17.62 -5.60 -8.28
N TYR A 289 16.61 -4.99 -8.89
CA TYR A 289 15.85 -5.54 -10.02
C TYR A 289 16.33 -4.96 -11.36
N GLY A 290 16.90 -3.74 -11.33
CA GLY A 290 17.45 -3.06 -12.48
C GLY A 290 18.60 -3.82 -13.15
N GLN A 291 18.68 -3.70 -14.47
CA GLN A 291 19.79 -4.28 -15.24
C GLN A 291 21.05 -3.44 -15.03
N VAL A 292 22.17 -4.08 -14.71
CA VAL A 292 23.47 -3.45 -14.49
C VAL A 292 24.46 -3.99 -15.52
N THR A 293 25.08 -3.11 -16.31
CA THR A 293 26.00 -3.52 -17.37
C THR A 293 27.28 -2.69 -17.34
N SER A 294 28.42 -3.36 -17.29
CA SER A 294 29.74 -2.79 -17.55
C SER A 294 30.33 -3.40 -18.83
N ASN A 295 30.92 -2.56 -19.68
CA ASN A 295 31.75 -3.04 -20.80
C ASN A 295 33.17 -3.45 -20.35
N GLY A 296 33.53 -3.18 -19.10
CA GLY A 296 34.81 -3.48 -18.48
C GLY A 296 34.71 -4.72 -17.60
N SER A 297 35.69 -4.88 -16.72
CA SER A 297 35.88 -6.13 -15.97
C SER A 297 35.03 -6.26 -14.70
N ALA A 298 34.35 -5.21 -14.24
CA ALA A 298 33.66 -5.24 -12.95
C ALA A 298 32.23 -4.69 -13.04
N ALA A 299 31.28 -5.50 -12.59
CA ALA A 299 29.91 -5.10 -12.36
C ALA A 299 29.32 -5.86 -11.18
N GLU A 300 28.55 -5.18 -10.34
CA GLU A 300 27.93 -5.77 -9.14
C GLU A 300 26.47 -5.32 -8.99
N PRO A 301 25.53 -6.19 -8.59
CA PRO A 301 24.13 -5.79 -8.37
C PRO A 301 23.98 -4.72 -7.29
N PHE A 302 24.92 -4.64 -6.34
CA PHE A 302 24.88 -3.66 -5.26
C PHE A 302 26.05 -2.70 -5.31
N ALA A 303 27.26 -3.14 -4.99
CA ALA A 303 28.42 -2.26 -4.92
C ALA A 303 29.72 -2.94 -5.37
N ASN A 304 30.54 -2.22 -6.14
CA ASN A 304 31.92 -2.62 -6.37
C ASN A 304 32.80 -2.06 -5.24
N ALA A 305 33.70 -2.89 -4.74
CA ALA A 305 34.63 -2.53 -3.67
C ALA A 305 36.00 -3.18 -3.91
N ASP A 306 37.02 -2.63 -3.27
CA ASP A 306 38.31 -3.31 -3.16
C ASP A 306 38.16 -4.67 -2.44
N ALA A 307 38.96 -5.66 -2.83
CA ALA A 307 38.91 -7.02 -2.28
C ALA A 307 39.20 -7.10 -0.78
N SER A 308 39.88 -6.09 -0.22
CA SER A 308 40.17 -5.99 1.22
C SER A 308 39.00 -5.41 2.04
N LEU A 309 37.99 -4.83 1.38
CA LEU A 309 36.87 -4.14 2.02
C LEU A 309 35.76 -5.11 2.40
N GLN A 310 35.28 -5.03 3.64
CA GLN A 310 34.09 -5.77 4.05
C GLN A 310 32.83 -4.96 3.69
N VAL A 311 32.14 -5.38 2.63
CA VAL A 311 30.77 -4.90 2.33
C VAL A 311 29.76 -5.73 3.11
N THR A 312 28.87 -5.07 3.86
CA THR A 312 27.83 -5.76 4.62
C THR A 312 26.49 -5.71 3.91
N TYR A 313 25.95 -6.89 3.58
CA TYR A 313 24.62 -7.05 3.01
C TYR A 313 23.71 -7.77 4.02
N GLU A 314 22.59 -7.16 4.37
CA GLU A 314 21.59 -7.75 5.26
C GLU A 314 20.21 -7.70 4.58
N ASN A 315 19.54 -8.85 4.46
CA ASN A 315 18.23 -8.94 3.80
C ASN A 315 18.20 -8.31 2.39
N CYS A 316 19.24 -8.58 1.59
CA CYS A 316 19.43 -7.98 0.26
C CYS A 316 19.25 -8.99 -0.87
N TYR A 317 18.49 -8.60 -1.90
CA TYR A 317 18.09 -9.49 -3.00
C TYR A 317 18.39 -8.89 -4.37
N TYR A 318 18.85 -9.70 -5.32
CA TYR A 318 19.06 -9.24 -6.69
C TYR A 318 18.54 -10.23 -7.73
N ILE A 319 18.14 -9.71 -8.89
CA ILE A 319 17.63 -10.54 -9.99
C ILE A 319 18.78 -11.29 -10.67
N GLU A 320 18.64 -12.61 -10.77
CA GLU A 320 19.57 -13.50 -11.45
C GLU A 320 19.81 -13.03 -12.89
N ASN A 321 21.09 -13.02 -13.30
CA ASN A 321 21.53 -12.57 -14.62
C ASN A 321 21.16 -11.12 -14.95
N GLY A 322 20.76 -10.32 -13.96
CA GLY A 322 20.52 -8.88 -14.14
C GLY A 322 21.79 -8.03 -14.17
N THR A 323 22.96 -8.61 -13.87
CA THR A 323 24.25 -7.92 -13.87
C THR A 323 25.20 -8.56 -14.87
N THR A 324 25.86 -7.75 -15.70
CA THR A 324 26.83 -8.21 -16.69
C THR A 324 28.11 -7.37 -16.69
N ALA A 325 29.27 -8.03 -16.74
CA ALA A 325 30.59 -7.42 -16.91
C ALA A 325 31.24 -7.99 -18.18
N ASN A 326 31.61 -7.12 -19.12
CA ASN A 326 32.15 -7.48 -20.43
C ASN A 326 31.36 -8.61 -21.13
N GLY A 327 30.02 -8.51 -21.09
CA GLY A 327 29.11 -9.49 -21.69
C GLY A 327 28.93 -10.80 -20.91
N VAL A 328 29.60 -10.99 -19.77
CA VAL A 328 29.47 -12.17 -18.91
C VAL A 328 28.55 -11.86 -17.73
N ALA A 329 27.60 -12.75 -17.44
CA ALA A 329 26.71 -12.60 -16.30
C ALA A 329 27.47 -12.70 -14.96
N VAL A 330 27.22 -11.76 -14.06
CA VAL A 330 27.80 -11.72 -12.71
C VAL A 330 26.72 -12.07 -11.69
N ASN A 331 27.01 -13.04 -10.82
CA ASN A 331 26.11 -13.51 -9.77
C ASN A 331 26.91 -13.68 -8.45
N PRO A 332 27.14 -12.60 -7.69
CA PRO A 332 27.97 -12.63 -6.49
C PRO A 332 27.37 -13.50 -5.39
N GLN A 333 28.22 -14.17 -4.61
CA GLN A 333 27.76 -15.06 -3.52
C GLN A 333 27.39 -14.32 -2.23
N MET A 334 27.79 -13.05 -2.07
CA MET A 334 27.63 -12.29 -0.82
C MET A 334 26.25 -11.65 -0.62
N SER A 335 25.37 -11.71 -1.62
CA SER A 335 23.97 -11.24 -1.54
C SER A 335 23.02 -12.30 -2.09
N THR A 336 21.72 -12.17 -1.86
CA THR A 336 20.78 -13.25 -2.18
C THR A 336 20.27 -13.16 -3.62
N LYS A 337 20.70 -14.10 -4.45
CA LYS A 337 20.21 -14.27 -5.81
C LYS A 337 18.74 -14.72 -5.84
N LYS A 338 17.93 -14.12 -6.70
CA LYS A 338 16.52 -14.49 -6.93
C LYS A 338 16.18 -14.49 -8.42
N THR A 339 15.44 -15.50 -8.86
CA THR A 339 14.93 -15.60 -10.23
C THR A 339 13.83 -14.56 -10.49
N LYS A 340 13.53 -14.30 -11.77
CA LYS A 340 12.38 -13.45 -12.12
C LYS A 340 11.06 -14.00 -11.56
N GLN A 341 10.90 -15.33 -11.51
CA GLN A 341 9.70 -15.95 -10.96
C GLN A 341 9.53 -15.68 -9.45
N GLU A 342 10.62 -15.69 -8.68
CA GLU A 342 10.58 -15.35 -7.24
C GLU A 342 10.32 -13.86 -7.01
N PHE A 343 10.79 -12.97 -7.88
CA PHE A 343 10.39 -11.56 -7.85
C PHE A 343 8.91 -11.39 -8.21
N ASP A 344 8.44 -12.05 -9.27
CA ASP A 344 7.05 -11.94 -9.74
C ASP A 344 6.05 -12.61 -8.78
N SER A 345 6.48 -13.61 -7.99
CA SER A 345 5.60 -14.33 -7.06
C SER A 345 5.26 -13.52 -5.81
N GLY A 346 6.05 -12.51 -5.45
CA GLY A 346 5.94 -11.79 -4.18
C GLY A 346 6.88 -12.29 -3.08
N GLU A 347 7.66 -13.34 -3.33
CA GLU A 347 8.60 -13.90 -2.35
C GLU A 347 9.63 -12.88 -1.86
N VAL A 348 10.23 -12.15 -2.79
CA VAL A 348 11.23 -11.13 -2.46
C VAL A 348 10.59 -10.02 -1.64
N THR A 349 9.42 -9.55 -2.05
CA THR A 349 8.65 -8.52 -1.33
C THR A 349 8.28 -8.96 0.07
N TYR A 350 7.82 -10.19 0.25
CA TYR A 350 7.53 -10.75 1.57
C TYR A 350 8.77 -10.76 2.47
N SER A 351 9.91 -11.20 1.92
CA SER A 351 11.17 -11.27 2.65
C SER A 351 11.71 -9.88 3.03
N LEU A 352 11.48 -8.87 2.20
CA LEU A 352 11.79 -7.46 2.48
C LEU A 352 10.86 -6.83 3.56
N GLY A 353 9.85 -7.56 4.02
CA GLY A 353 9.00 -7.19 5.14
C GLY A 353 8.11 -5.96 4.87
N ASN A 354 7.77 -5.25 5.94
CA ASN A 354 6.69 -4.25 5.91
C ASN A 354 7.03 -2.94 5.19
N ALA A 355 8.31 -2.69 4.88
CA ALA A 355 8.71 -1.52 4.10
C ALA A 355 8.20 -1.60 2.64
N PHE A 356 8.03 -2.83 2.12
CA PHE A 356 7.67 -3.06 0.73
C PHE A 356 6.32 -3.79 0.59
N GLY A 357 5.71 -3.62 -0.58
CA GLY A 357 4.52 -4.31 -1.04
C GLY A 357 4.61 -4.54 -2.55
N GLN A 358 3.74 -5.37 -3.10
CA GLN A 358 3.70 -5.72 -4.50
C GLN A 358 2.32 -6.25 -4.86
N LYS A 359 1.63 -5.61 -5.81
CA LYS A 359 0.42 -6.18 -6.39
C LYS A 359 0.80 -7.42 -7.21
N LEU A 360 0.25 -8.57 -6.85
CA LEU A 360 0.48 -9.86 -7.50
C LEU A 360 -0.60 -10.20 -8.54
N THR A 361 -1.65 -9.38 -8.63
CA THR A 361 -2.75 -9.51 -9.59
C THR A 361 -2.87 -8.25 -10.43
N GLU A 362 -3.44 -8.37 -11.63
CA GLU A 362 -3.47 -7.27 -12.59
C GLU A 362 -4.33 -6.08 -12.11
N PRO A 363 -3.84 -4.83 -12.24
CA PRO A 363 -2.52 -4.44 -12.73
C PRO A 363 -1.41 -4.74 -11.71
N LYS A 364 -0.50 -5.67 -12.06
CA LYS A 364 0.51 -6.18 -11.13
C LYS A 364 1.78 -5.33 -11.15
N ASN A 365 2.53 -5.37 -10.05
CA ASN A 365 3.85 -4.75 -9.99
C ASN A 365 4.92 -5.75 -10.43
N GLU A 366 5.84 -5.30 -11.28
CA GLU A 366 6.96 -6.14 -11.77
C GLU A 366 8.01 -6.45 -10.70
N TYR A 367 8.09 -5.61 -9.66
CA TYR A 367 9.09 -5.68 -8.60
C TYR A 367 8.52 -5.09 -7.31
N PRO A 368 9.17 -5.30 -6.13
CA PRO A 368 8.74 -4.71 -4.87
C PRO A 368 8.61 -3.18 -4.98
N VAL A 369 7.51 -2.60 -4.54
CA VAL A 369 7.30 -1.16 -4.41
C VAL A 369 7.09 -0.81 -2.94
N PHE A 370 7.01 0.47 -2.58
CA PHE A 370 6.68 0.79 -1.18
C PHE A 370 5.30 0.30 -0.79
N ARG A 371 5.19 -0.17 0.46
CA ARG A 371 3.95 -0.75 0.96
C ARG A 371 2.84 0.29 1.09
N THR A 372 1.67 -0.08 0.62
CA THR A 372 0.39 0.60 0.79
C THR A 372 -0.59 -0.36 1.44
N SER A 373 -1.81 0.11 1.73
CA SER A 373 -2.86 -0.74 2.31
C SER A 373 -3.31 -1.87 1.37
N ASP A 374 -3.10 -1.73 0.05
CA ASP A 374 -3.66 -2.61 -0.98
C ASP A 374 -2.62 -3.50 -1.70
N ASN A 375 -1.34 -3.40 -1.35
CA ASN A 375 -0.28 -4.17 -2.01
C ASN A 375 0.56 -5.03 -1.05
N GLY A 376 0.18 -5.17 0.22
CA GLY A 376 0.89 -6.04 1.16
C GLY A 376 0.99 -7.47 0.62
N VAL A 377 2.15 -8.11 0.79
CA VAL A 377 2.36 -9.51 0.38
C VAL A 377 2.45 -10.39 1.62
N TYR A 378 1.73 -11.50 1.58
CA TYR A 378 1.62 -12.48 2.67
C TYR A 378 1.92 -13.87 2.14
N ARG A 379 2.49 -14.72 2.99
CA ARG A 379 2.76 -16.12 2.66
C ARG A 379 1.60 -17.01 3.13
N LYS A 380 1.06 -17.87 2.26
CA LYS A 380 0.05 -18.90 2.55
C LYS A 380 0.61 -20.26 2.11
N GLY A 381 1.29 -20.95 3.03
CA GLY A 381 2.03 -22.17 2.72
C GLY A 381 3.19 -21.90 1.77
N ASN A 382 3.15 -22.47 0.56
CA ASN A 382 4.20 -22.30 -0.45
C ASN A 382 3.88 -21.22 -1.50
N VAL A 383 2.77 -20.48 -1.33
CA VAL A 383 2.39 -19.40 -2.25
C VAL A 383 2.33 -18.06 -1.52
N TYR A 384 2.45 -16.98 -2.29
CA TYR A 384 2.31 -15.61 -1.79
C TYR A 384 1.05 -14.97 -2.36
N THR A 385 0.42 -14.08 -1.59
CA THR A 385 -0.88 -13.50 -1.90
C THR A 385 -1.00 -12.09 -1.35
N ASN A 386 -1.80 -11.23 -2.01
CA ASN A 386 -2.22 -9.94 -1.44
C ASN A 386 -3.41 -10.06 -0.49
N LYS A 387 -4.06 -11.22 -0.45
CA LYS A 387 -5.18 -11.49 0.45
C LYS A 387 -4.67 -12.18 1.70
N LEU A 388 -4.81 -11.47 2.80
CA LEU A 388 -4.37 -11.98 4.08
C LEU A 388 -5.29 -13.08 4.63
N ILE A 389 -6.60 -12.89 4.50
CA ILE A 389 -7.63 -13.84 4.96
C ILE A 389 -8.67 -14.00 3.84
N GLU A 390 -9.04 -15.24 3.54
CA GLU A 390 -10.18 -15.51 2.66
C GLU A 390 -11.42 -15.81 3.49
N THR A 391 -12.61 -15.45 3.00
CA THR A 391 -13.88 -15.72 3.70
C THR A 391 -14.07 -17.21 4.01
N SER A 392 -13.52 -18.10 3.16
CA SER A 392 -13.51 -19.55 3.38
C SER A 392 -12.68 -19.99 4.59
N ASP A 393 -11.68 -19.20 5.01
CA ASP A 393 -10.89 -19.49 6.20
C ASP A 393 -11.65 -19.12 7.50
N LEU A 394 -12.78 -18.42 7.38
CA LEU A 394 -13.56 -17.89 8.51
C LEU A 394 -14.98 -18.45 8.59
N LYS A 395 -15.50 -19.07 7.53
CA LYS A 395 -16.89 -19.58 7.45
C LYS A 395 -16.90 -21.07 7.17
N PHE A 396 -17.55 -21.82 8.06
CA PHE A 396 -17.60 -23.27 8.05
C PHE A 396 -19.06 -23.71 7.94
N SER A 397 -19.34 -24.51 6.91
CA SER A 397 -20.65 -25.12 6.68
C SER A 397 -20.50 -26.62 6.68
N MET A 398 -21.26 -27.33 7.52
CA MET A 398 -21.23 -28.80 7.53
C MET A 398 -21.53 -29.36 6.14
N GLN A 399 -22.47 -28.77 5.40
CA GLN A 399 -22.92 -29.27 4.10
C GLN A 399 -21.83 -29.21 3.01
N SER A 400 -21.01 -28.15 2.97
CA SER A 400 -19.90 -28.03 2.01
C SER A 400 -18.70 -28.92 2.37
N SER A 401 -18.59 -29.26 3.65
CA SER A 401 -17.46 -30.01 4.21
C SER A 401 -17.76 -31.49 4.41
N PHE A 402 -18.99 -31.94 4.09
CA PHE A 402 -19.41 -33.33 4.25
C PHE A 402 -18.59 -34.31 3.40
N GLY A 403 -18.42 -35.53 3.92
CA GLY A 403 -17.81 -36.67 3.21
C GLY A 403 -16.54 -37.23 3.85
N GLN A 404 -15.88 -36.48 4.74
CA GLN A 404 -14.72 -36.96 5.50
C GLN A 404 -14.78 -36.43 6.94
N GLN A 405 -14.50 -37.29 7.93
CA GLN A 405 -14.30 -36.86 9.32
C GLN A 405 -13.17 -35.84 9.39
N SER A 406 -13.27 -34.86 10.29
CA SER A 406 -12.32 -33.75 10.52
C SER A 406 -12.18 -32.70 9.41
N LYS A 407 -12.82 -32.89 8.25
CA LYS A 407 -12.74 -31.91 7.16
C LYS A 407 -13.37 -30.58 7.60
N ASP A 408 -12.58 -29.51 7.52
CA ASP A 408 -12.91 -28.17 8.01
C ASP A 408 -13.37 -28.15 9.48
N GLY A 409 -12.89 -29.10 10.28
CA GLY A 409 -13.23 -29.27 11.69
C GLY A 409 -14.51 -30.06 11.96
N TRP A 410 -15.25 -30.51 10.95
CA TRP A 410 -16.52 -31.22 11.16
C TRP A 410 -16.33 -32.70 11.50
N TYR A 411 -17.08 -33.18 12.49
CA TYR A 411 -17.13 -34.56 12.93
C TYR A 411 -18.58 -35.06 12.99
N TYR A 412 -18.80 -36.32 12.63
CA TYR A 412 -20.12 -36.96 12.63
C TYR A 412 -20.13 -38.03 13.70
N LEU A 413 -20.92 -37.82 14.75
CA LEU A 413 -20.78 -38.48 16.03
C LEU A 413 -22.11 -39.04 16.55
N GLN A 414 -22.03 -39.95 17.52
CA GLN A 414 -23.13 -40.37 18.37
C GLN A 414 -22.71 -40.29 19.83
N TYR A 415 -23.59 -39.77 20.70
CA TYR A 415 -23.35 -39.84 22.13
C TYR A 415 -23.62 -41.25 22.65
N ASN A 416 -22.67 -41.78 23.42
CA ASN A 416 -22.74 -43.10 24.02
C ASN A 416 -23.01 -42.96 25.52
N ASP A 417 -24.25 -43.22 25.94
CA ASP A 417 -24.68 -43.09 27.34
C ASP A 417 -23.90 -44.02 28.29
N ALA A 418 -23.36 -45.14 27.79
CA ALA A 418 -22.64 -46.10 28.63
C ALA A 418 -21.24 -45.62 29.00
N THR A 419 -20.58 -44.91 28.09
CA THR A 419 -19.20 -44.41 28.26
C THR A 419 -19.16 -42.92 28.57
N GLY A 420 -20.24 -42.19 28.32
CA GLY A 420 -20.35 -40.75 28.50
C GLY A 420 -19.57 -39.93 27.46
N VAL A 421 -19.15 -40.55 26.35
CA VAL A 421 -18.35 -39.90 25.29
C VAL A 421 -19.07 -39.90 23.94
N TYR A 422 -18.59 -39.07 23.02
CA TYR A 422 -19.04 -39.05 21.64
C TYR A 422 -18.17 -39.96 20.78
N ASP A 423 -18.78 -40.96 20.14
CA ASP A 423 -18.11 -41.90 19.25
C ASP A 423 -18.29 -41.48 17.79
N GLU A 424 -17.25 -41.65 16.96
CA GLU A 424 -17.32 -41.37 15.53
C GLU A 424 -18.22 -42.37 14.80
N LEU A 425 -19.11 -41.84 13.97
CA LEU A 425 -19.93 -42.65 13.07
C LEU A 425 -19.09 -43.19 11.91
N SER A 426 -19.49 -44.35 11.38
CA SER A 426 -18.83 -45.00 10.25
C SER A 426 -19.44 -44.55 8.91
N TRP A 427 -18.59 -44.43 7.89
CA TRP A 427 -19.05 -44.18 6.52
C TRP A 427 -19.66 -45.46 5.93
N LEU A 428 -20.83 -45.35 5.27
CA LEU A 428 -21.45 -46.49 4.58
C LEU A 428 -21.38 -46.37 3.06
N ASP A 429 -22.13 -45.46 2.43
CA ASP A 429 -22.10 -45.29 0.96
C ASP A 429 -22.59 -43.92 0.46
N ASN A 430 -22.84 -42.97 1.39
CA ASN A 430 -23.30 -41.59 1.14
C ASN A 430 -23.68 -40.83 2.43
N TYR A 431 -23.72 -41.52 3.57
CA TYR A 431 -24.01 -40.95 4.89
C TYR A 431 -23.14 -41.62 5.97
N TYR A 432 -23.05 -40.94 7.11
CA TYR A 432 -22.42 -41.46 8.32
C TYR A 432 -23.45 -42.14 9.19
N ALA A 433 -23.14 -43.31 9.75
CA ALA A 433 -24.07 -44.03 10.60
C ALA A 433 -23.41 -44.92 11.67
N ALA A 434 -24.21 -45.24 12.67
CA ALA A 434 -23.93 -46.26 13.67
C ALA A 434 -24.76 -47.51 13.38
N LYS A 435 -24.21 -48.68 13.74
CA LYS A 435 -24.91 -49.95 13.63
C LYS A 435 -24.99 -50.63 14.98
N ASP A 436 -26.09 -51.32 15.25
CA ASP A 436 -26.20 -52.25 16.37
C ASP A 436 -25.42 -53.55 16.11
N ASN A 437 -25.38 -54.44 17.10
CA ASN A 437 -24.72 -55.75 17.00
C ASN A 437 -25.33 -56.67 15.94
N SER A 438 -26.55 -56.37 15.46
CA SER A 438 -27.22 -57.08 14.36
C SER A 438 -26.98 -56.44 12.99
N GLY A 439 -26.22 -55.34 12.94
CA GLY A 439 -25.89 -54.61 11.73
C GLY A 439 -26.94 -53.60 11.28
N ASN A 440 -28.00 -53.38 12.06
CA ASN A 440 -29.05 -52.41 11.73
C ASN A 440 -28.56 -50.99 12.01
N VAL A 441 -28.88 -50.05 11.13
CA VAL A 441 -28.56 -48.63 11.34
C VAL A 441 -29.40 -48.08 12.48
N THR A 442 -28.74 -47.53 13.49
CA THR A 442 -29.40 -46.92 14.66
C THR A 442 -29.43 -45.40 14.53
N SER A 443 -28.31 -44.77 14.22
CA SER A 443 -28.26 -43.33 13.98
C SER A 443 -27.60 -43.04 12.65
N TYR A 444 -28.03 -41.98 11.96
CA TYR A 444 -27.36 -41.55 10.73
C TYR A 444 -27.40 -40.03 10.51
N ILE A 445 -26.42 -39.54 9.76
CA ILE A 445 -26.27 -38.14 9.37
C ILE A 445 -25.95 -38.06 7.87
N THR A 446 -26.71 -37.27 7.12
CA THR A 446 -26.50 -37.07 5.66
C THR A 446 -25.92 -35.70 5.33
N GLN A 447 -25.38 -35.55 4.12
CA GLN A 447 -24.87 -34.27 3.61
C GLN A 447 -25.90 -33.14 3.64
N GLN A 448 -27.18 -33.46 3.40
CA GLN A 448 -28.25 -32.47 3.42
C GLN A 448 -28.57 -31.96 4.84
N GLY A 449 -27.97 -32.52 5.88
CA GLY A 449 -28.28 -32.19 7.28
C GLY A 449 -29.46 -32.96 7.84
N ILE A 450 -29.78 -34.13 7.30
CA ILE A 450 -30.75 -35.04 7.92
C ILE A 450 -30.03 -35.79 9.05
N ILE A 451 -30.51 -35.62 10.27
CA ILE A 451 -29.95 -36.20 11.49
C ILE A 451 -31.03 -37.10 12.12
N GLN A 452 -30.82 -38.40 12.04
CA GLN A 452 -31.68 -39.41 12.67
C GLN A 452 -31.03 -39.92 13.95
N PRO A 453 -31.60 -39.61 15.13
CA PRO A 453 -31.22 -40.27 16.37
C PRO A 453 -32.06 -41.53 16.61
N THR A 454 -31.44 -42.66 16.98
CA THR A 454 -32.16 -43.67 17.78
C THR A 454 -32.21 -43.26 19.25
N LEU A 455 -31.11 -42.71 19.79
CA LEU A 455 -31.03 -42.09 21.12
C LEU A 455 -30.31 -40.73 21.05
N SER A 456 -29.17 -40.68 20.35
CA SER A 456 -28.47 -39.43 19.99
C SER A 456 -27.78 -39.59 18.64
N ALA A 457 -27.71 -38.49 17.89
CA ALA A 457 -26.83 -38.27 16.74
C ALA A 457 -26.37 -36.81 16.79
N CYS A 458 -25.10 -36.57 16.51
CA CYS A 458 -24.46 -35.28 16.75
C CYS A 458 -23.53 -34.89 15.60
N ILE A 459 -23.58 -33.61 15.24
CA ILE A 459 -22.56 -32.99 14.40
C ILE A 459 -21.63 -32.23 15.33
N GLY A 460 -20.36 -32.64 15.41
CA GLY A 460 -19.32 -31.92 16.13
C GLY A 460 -18.58 -30.95 15.20
N TRP A 461 -18.17 -29.80 15.72
CA TRP A 461 -17.22 -28.91 15.06
C TRP A 461 -16.06 -28.60 16.01
N LYS A 462 -14.85 -28.91 15.57
CA LYS A 462 -13.61 -28.64 16.28
C LYS A 462 -13.03 -27.32 15.79
N ALA A 463 -12.89 -26.35 16.68
CA ALA A 463 -12.40 -25.02 16.34
C ALA A 463 -10.94 -25.08 15.82
N PRO A 464 -10.64 -24.67 14.58
CA PRO A 464 -9.26 -24.65 14.08
C PRO A 464 -8.41 -23.50 14.65
N MET A 465 -9.06 -22.50 15.26
CA MET A 465 -8.43 -21.28 15.79
C MET A 465 -9.15 -20.86 17.07
N ALA A 466 -8.48 -20.06 17.91
CA ALA A 466 -9.14 -19.41 19.03
C ALA A 466 -9.83 -18.13 18.56
N GLY A 467 -11.03 -17.85 19.07
CA GLY A 467 -11.74 -16.64 18.71
C GLY A 467 -13.20 -16.62 19.11
N LYS A 468 -13.89 -15.61 18.60
CA LYS A 468 -15.33 -15.42 18.77
C LYS A 468 -16.05 -15.85 17.50
N VAL A 469 -16.94 -16.83 17.64
CA VAL A 469 -17.69 -17.40 16.53
C VAL A 469 -19.19 -17.15 16.67
N ARG A 470 -19.85 -16.97 15.53
CA ARG A 470 -21.30 -16.91 15.39
C ARG A 470 -21.81 -18.26 14.89
N LEU A 471 -22.75 -18.84 15.64
CA LEU A 471 -23.39 -20.12 15.33
C LEU A 471 -24.79 -19.85 14.77
N THR A 472 -25.01 -20.24 13.53
CA THR A 472 -26.33 -20.10 12.87
C THR A 472 -26.80 -21.43 12.29
N THR A 473 -28.10 -21.54 12.00
CA THR A 473 -28.71 -22.81 11.57
C THR A 473 -28.57 -23.11 10.08
N GLY A 474 -28.15 -22.12 9.27
CA GLY A 474 -28.18 -22.17 7.79
C GLY A 474 -29.60 -22.16 7.22
N THR A 475 -30.44 -23.09 7.67
CA THR A 475 -31.86 -23.29 7.34
C THR A 475 -32.68 -23.41 8.62
N ASN A 476 -34.01 -23.54 8.55
CA ASN A 476 -34.82 -23.77 9.75
C ASN A 476 -34.63 -25.20 10.25
N ILE A 477 -34.68 -25.41 11.57
CA ILE A 477 -34.64 -26.76 12.15
C ILE A 477 -36.05 -27.31 12.30
N PHE A 478 -36.34 -28.46 11.67
CA PHE A 478 -37.67 -29.09 11.66
C PHE A 478 -37.59 -30.61 11.46
N LYS A 479 -38.72 -31.32 11.58
CA LYS A 479 -38.81 -32.77 11.38
C LYS A 479 -38.98 -33.12 9.90
N ILE A 480 -38.34 -34.20 9.43
CA ILE A 480 -38.59 -34.70 8.06
C ILE A 480 -39.83 -35.61 7.95
N GLY A 481 -40.44 -35.98 9.08
CA GLY A 481 -41.59 -36.86 9.15
C GLY A 481 -42.27 -36.80 10.52
N LYS A 482 -43.45 -37.42 10.64
CA LYS A 482 -44.17 -37.50 11.93
C LYS A 482 -43.54 -38.56 12.82
N GLY A 483 -43.38 -38.27 14.11
CA GLY A 483 -42.89 -39.22 15.11
C GLY A 483 -42.92 -38.63 16.52
N ALA A 484 -42.22 -39.23 17.47
CA ALA A 484 -42.06 -38.64 18.79
C ALA A 484 -41.27 -37.30 18.74
N ALA A 485 -41.42 -36.47 19.76
CA ALA A 485 -40.69 -35.20 19.88
C ALA A 485 -39.18 -35.44 20.09
N THR A 486 -38.35 -34.53 19.59
CA THR A 486 -36.88 -34.62 19.64
C THR A 486 -36.30 -33.36 20.26
N THR A 487 -35.25 -33.52 21.07
CA THR A 487 -34.52 -32.39 21.66
C THR A 487 -33.34 -32.06 20.78
N VAL A 488 -33.10 -30.77 20.53
CA VAL A 488 -31.89 -30.28 19.85
C VAL A 488 -31.11 -29.40 20.81
N LYS A 489 -29.78 -29.53 20.83
CA LYS A 489 -28.90 -28.82 21.76
C LYS A 489 -27.63 -28.36 21.07
N ILE A 490 -27.11 -27.22 21.52
CA ILE A 490 -25.73 -26.82 21.28
C ILE A 490 -24.98 -26.95 22.61
N ILE A 491 -23.90 -27.72 22.60
CA ILE A 491 -23.11 -28.07 23.80
C ILE A 491 -21.65 -27.65 23.59
N ILE A 492 -21.08 -26.99 24.60
CA ILE A 492 -19.66 -26.61 24.69
C ILE A 492 -19.20 -26.92 26.12
N ASP A 493 -18.02 -27.52 26.29
CA ASP A 493 -17.47 -27.94 27.59
C ASP A 493 -18.47 -28.76 28.44
N GLY A 494 -19.26 -29.62 27.79
CA GLY A 494 -20.30 -30.43 28.43
C GLY A 494 -21.53 -29.66 28.92
N LYS A 495 -21.60 -28.33 28.71
CA LYS A 495 -22.74 -27.49 29.07
C LYS A 495 -23.59 -27.17 27.85
N SER A 496 -24.90 -27.37 27.95
CA SER A 496 -25.84 -26.91 26.94
C SER A 496 -25.98 -25.39 27.04
N ILE A 497 -25.58 -24.69 25.99
CA ILE A 497 -25.70 -23.23 25.88
C ILE A 497 -27.00 -22.82 25.16
N TRP A 498 -27.61 -23.77 24.45
CA TRP A 498 -28.90 -23.63 23.78
C TRP A 498 -29.56 -24.99 23.69
N GLN A 499 -30.88 -25.03 23.90
CA GLN A 499 -31.67 -26.23 23.84
C GLN A 499 -33.11 -25.90 23.47
N GLU A 500 -33.69 -26.69 22.57
CA GLU A 500 -35.10 -26.61 22.19
C GLU A 500 -35.70 -28.01 22.03
N THR A 501 -37.03 -28.10 22.12
CA THR A 501 -37.77 -29.34 21.82
C THR A 501 -38.57 -29.15 20.56
N ILE A 502 -38.33 -30.00 19.56
CA ILE A 502 -39.08 -30.03 18.30
C ILE A 502 -40.28 -30.97 18.46
N PRO A 503 -41.52 -30.47 18.36
CA PRO A 503 -42.73 -31.26 18.37
C PRO A 503 -42.72 -32.36 17.30
N GLY A 504 -43.37 -33.48 17.62
CA GLY A 504 -43.39 -34.67 16.78
C GLY A 504 -44.05 -34.51 15.41
N ASP A 505 -44.90 -33.49 15.25
CA ASP A 505 -45.65 -33.17 14.04
C ASP A 505 -45.14 -31.92 13.31
N GLN A 506 -44.04 -31.31 13.77
CA GLN A 506 -43.47 -30.09 13.17
C GLN A 506 -42.66 -30.40 11.89
N ILE A 507 -43.38 -30.74 10.83
CA ILE A 507 -42.82 -31.07 9.50
C ILE A 507 -42.78 -29.88 8.52
N ASP A 508 -43.35 -28.74 8.92
CA ASP A 508 -43.41 -27.51 8.13
C ASP A 508 -42.16 -26.68 8.39
N GLU A 509 -41.27 -26.59 7.39
CA GLU A 509 -40.03 -25.82 7.45
C GLU A 509 -40.29 -24.37 7.89
N SER A 510 -41.39 -23.74 7.44
CA SER A 510 -41.68 -22.34 7.77
C SER A 510 -41.91 -22.10 9.27
N LYS A 511 -42.25 -23.16 10.01
CA LYS A 511 -42.43 -23.16 11.47
C LYS A 511 -41.21 -23.70 12.22
N GLY A 512 -40.16 -24.09 11.50
CA GLY A 512 -38.91 -24.56 12.07
C GLY A 512 -38.23 -23.50 12.94
N ILE A 513 -37.48 -23.97 13.94
CA ILE A 513 -36.79 -23.11 14.90
C ILE A 513 -35.43 -22.64 14.35
N LYS A 514 -34.93 -21.52 14.89
CA LYS A 514 -33.62 -20.93 14.53
C LYS A 514 -32.79 -20.63 15.76
N HIS A 515 -31.48 -20.60 15.58
CA HIS A 515 -30.54 -20.03 16.55
C HIS A 515 -29.57 -19.07 15.85
N ASP A 516 -29.13 -18.08 16.61
CA ASP A 516 -28.09 -17.12 16.23
C ASP A 516 -27.36 -16.71 17.51
N ILE A 517 -26.22 -17.37 17.76
CA ILE A 517 -25.56 -17.33 19.07
C ILE A 517 -24.09 -16.99 18.87
N MET A 518 -23.59 -16.06 19.67
CA MET A 518 -22.17 -15.74 19.74
C MET A 518 -21.53 -16.53 20.88
N VAL A 519 -20.42 -17.21 20.60
CA VAL A 519 -19.65 -17.96 21.61
C VAL A 519 -18.16 -17.74 21.41
N ASP A 520 -17.43 -17.84 22.51
CA ASP A 520 -15.97 -17.84 22.50
C ASP A 520 -15.46 -19.29 22.48
N VAL A 521 -14.45 -19.56 21.65
CA VAL A 521 -13.81 -20.87 21.51
C VAL A 521 -12.30 -20.73 21.62
N GLY A 522 -11.67 -21.67 22.31
CA GLY A 522 -10.23 -21.93 22.20
C GLY A 522 -9.92 -22.82 21.00
N CYS A 523 -8.66 -22.85 20.58
CA CYS A 523 -8.24 -23.73 19.50
C CYS A 523 -8.39 -25.20 19.94
N GLY A 524 -9.08 -26.00 19.12
CA GLY A 524 -9.34 -27.40 19.39
C GLY A 524 -10.56 -27.69 20.27
N ASP A 525 -11.24 -26.66 20.79
CA ASP A 525 -12.50 -26.82 21.51
C ASP A 525 -13.56 -27.43 20.58
N MET A 526 -14.45 -28.26 21.16
CA MET A 526 -15.53 -28.92 20.44
C MET A 526 -16.87 -28.24 20.72
N ILE A 527 -17.59 -27.90 19.64
CA ILE A 527 -19.01 -27.52 19.68
C ILE A 527 -19.82 -28.70 19.15
N TYR A 528 -20.81 -29.15 19.93
CA TYR A 528 -21.67 -30.26 19.56
C TYR A 528 -23.09 -29.77 19.25
N PHE A 529 -23.55 -30.03 18.03
CA PHE A 529 -24.93 -29.86 17.59
C PHE A 529 -25.64 -31.20 17.74
N ASP A 530 -26.18 -31.45 18.94
CA ASP A 530 -26.77 -32.72 19.34
C ASP A 530 -28.26 -32.77 19.02
N VAL A 531 -28.69 -33.88 18.44
CA VAL A 531 -30.09 -34.23 18.24
C VAL A 531 -30.36 -35.50 19.05
N SER A 532 -31.15 -35.38 20.11
CA SER A 532 -31.44 -36.48 21.04
C SER A 532 -32.93 -36.82 21.10
N ALA A 533 -33.22 -38.12 21.15
CA ALA A 533 -34.56 -38.68 21.17
C ALA A 533 -34.76 -39.54 22.43
N LYS A 534 -35.94 -39.43 23.05
CA LYS A 534 -36.34 -40.30 24.17
C LYS A 534 -37.00 -41.60 23.72
N ASP A 535 -37.48 -41.62 22.48
CA ASP A 535 -38.25 -42.72 21.90
C ASP A 535 -37.63 -43.09 20.53
N PRO A 536 -37.32 -44.38 20.28
CA PRO A 536 -36.74 -44.85 19.03
C PRO A 536 -37.64 -44.63 17.80
N THR A 537 -38.92 -44.31 17.99
CA THR A 537 -39.86 -43.92 16.90
C THR A 537 -39.76 -42.45 16.50
N SER A 538 -38.79 -41.70 17.05
CA SER A 538 -38.55 -40.32 16.67
C SER A 538 -38.15 -40.20 15.20
N ALA A 539 -38.85 -39.34 14.45
CA ALA A 539 -38.45 -39.02 13.08
C ALA A 539 -37.22 -38.09 13.07
N ALA A 540 -36.43 -38.17 11.99
CA ALA A 540 -35.22 -37.38 11.81
C ALA A 540 -35.49 -35.87 11.81
N VAL A 541 -34.44 -35.12 12.12
CA VAL A 541 -34.43 -33.67 12.13
C VAL A 541 -33.57 -33.16 10.98
N PHE A 542 -34.01 -32.10 10.33
CA PHE A 542 -33.20 -31.34 9.38
C PHE A 542 -32.46 -30.23 10.14
N TRP A 543 -31.12 -30.23 10.10
CA TRP A 543 -30.29 -29.18 10.69
C TRP A 543 -28.94 -29.08 9.96
N THR A 544 -28.59 -27.88 9.51
CA THR A 544 -27.33 -27.58 8.79
C THR A 544 -26.48 -26.53 9.50
N PRO A 545 -25.84 -26.86 10.64
CA PRO A 545 -25.07 -25.90 11.42
C PRO A 545 -24.04 -25.13 10.60
N GLN A 546 -23.90 -23.84 10.90
CA GLN A 546 -22.92 -22.93 10.33
C GLN A 546 -22.12 -22.26 11.44
N VAL A 547 -20.82 -22.11 11.22
CA VAL A 547 -19.91 -21.42 12.14
C VAL A 547 -19.15 -20.33 11.38
N GLU A 548 -19.18 -19.10 11.89
CA GLU A 548 -18.44 -17.97 11.32
C GLU A 548 -17.57 -17.30 12.38
N TYR A 549 -16.27 -17.19 12.16
CA TYR A 549 -15.43 -16.33 13.00
C TYR A 549 -15.76 -14.88 12.73
N ILE A 550 -16.18 -14.17 13.77
CA ILE A 550 -16.36 -12.71 13.77
C ILE A 550 -15.09 -12.03 14.28
N GLN A 551 -14.29 -12.75 15.07
CA GLN A 551 -12.95 -12.36 15.44
C GLN A 551 -12.10 -13.61 15.68
N THR A 552 -10.84 -13.62 15.23
CA THR A 552 -9.93 -14.75 15.47
C THR A 552 -8.48 -14.31 15.53
N ALA A 553 -7.67 -15.09 16.26
CA ALA A 553 -6.22 -14.98 16.27
C ALA A 553 -5.62 -16.37 16.02
N LYS A 554 -4.73 -16.47 15.03
CA LYS A 554 -3.94 -17.69 14.76
C LYS A 554 -2.46 -17.36 14.79
N PHE A 555 -1.76 -17.96 15.75
CA PHE A 555 -0.32 -17.81 15.89
C PHE A 555 0.43 -18.82 15.03
N THR A 556 1.47 -18.35 14.35
CA THR A 556 2.36 -19.16 13.53
C THR A 556 3.82 -18.79 13.76
N ALA A 557 4.67 -19.81 13.76
CA ALA A 557 6.12 -19.66 13.65
C ALA A 557 6.61 -20.53 12.50
N ASN A 558 7.38 -19.97 11.57
CA ASN A 558 7.87 -20.67 10.39
C ASN A 558 6.76 -21.41 9.63
N ASP A 559 5.64 -20.72 9.39
CA ASP A 559 4.42 -21.23 8.72
C ASP A 559 3.69 -22.38 9.43
N LYS A 560 4.13 -22.79 10.63
CA LYS A 560 3.45 -23.79 11.45
C LYS A 560 2.63 -23.12 12.52
N GLN A 561 1.39 -23.58 12.71
CA GLN A 561 0.58 -23.13 13.83
C GLN A 561 1.26 -23.50 15.14
N ILE A 562 1.34 -22.52 16.03
CA ILE A 562 1.80 -22.70 17.40
C ILE A 562 0.66 -22.33 18.33
N LEU A 563 0.55 -23.05 19.43
CA LEU A 563 -0.51 -22.92 20.42
C LEU A 563 0.04 -22.57 21.78
N ASN A 564 1.25 -23.01 22.11
CA ASN A 564 1.82 -22.86 23.46
C ASN A 564 3.17 -22.15 23.43
N ILE A 565 3.55 -21.59 24.58
CA ILE A 565 4.83 -20.90 24.77
C ILE A 565 6.03 -21.82 24.47
N SER A 566 5.94 -23.11 24.80
CA SER A 566 6.98 -24.11 24.52
C SER A 566 7.33 -24.28 23.03
N GLU A 567 6.45 -23.85 22.13
CA GLU A 567 6.66 -23.97 20.68
C GLU A 567 7.38 -22.74 20.08
N ILE A 568 7.63 -21.72 20.91
CA ILE A 568 8.42 -20.54 20.56
C ILE A 568 9.90 -20.90 20.66
N ASN A 569 10.62 -20.81 19.54
CA ASN A 569 12.08 -20.97 19.53
C ASN A 569 12.75 -19.58 19.46
N ASN A 570 13.89 -19.44 20.16
CA ASN A 570 14.60 -18.17 20.24
C ASN A 570 15.03 -17.68 18.84
N GLY A 571 14.76 -16.40 18.55
CA GLY A 571 15.03 -15.77 17.25
C GLY A 571 13.99 -16.02 16.15
N ASN A 572 12.93 -16.81 16.41
CA ASN A 572 11.82 -16.93 15.47
C ASN A 572 10.87 -15.74 15.60
N ARG A 573 10.56 -15.09 14.48
CA ARG A 573 9.46 -14.14 14.38
C ARG A 573 8.13 -14.87 14.57
N ILE A 574 7.32 -14.41 15.52
CA ILE A 574 5.97 -14.94 15.73
C ILE A 574 5.00 -14.08 14.96
N GLU A 575 4.18 -14.70 14.12
CA GLU A 575 3.13 -14.03 13.39
C GLU A 575 1.76 -14.41 13.95
N CYS A 576 0.87 -13.44 14.06
CA CYS A 576 -0.51 -13.65 14.42
C CYS A 576 -1.38 -13.16 13.27
N LEU A 577 -2.06 -14.10 12.61
CA LEU A 577 -3.17 -13.78 11.74
C LEU A 577 -4.35 -13.36 12.61
N PHE A 578 -4.64 -12.07 12.62
CA PHE A 578 -5.76 -11.51 13.36
C PHE A 578 -6.87 -11.10 12.41
N TYR A 579 -8.10 -11.53 12.69
CA TYR A 579 -9.31 -11.10 11.99
C TYR A 579 -10.25 -10.41 12.95
N ASP A 580 -10.89 -9.34 12.48
CA ASP A 580 -11.97 -8.66 13.17
C ASP A 580 -13.01 -8.17 12.16
N ALA A 581 -14.28 -8.54 12.37
CA ALA A 581 -15.38 -8.14 11.51
C ALA A 581 -15.88 -6.70 11.75
N GLY A 582 -15.08 -5.85 12.43
CA GLY A 582 -15.42 -4.47 12.75
C GLY A 582 -15.91 -4.24 14.19
N ILE A 583 -15.52 -5.10 15.13
CA ILE A 583 -15.69 -4.87 16.58
C ILE A 583 -14.67 -3.81 17.07
N LEU A 584 -13.50 -3.73 16.43
CA LEU A 584 -12.49 -2.73 16.75
C LEU A 584 -12.81 -1.35 16.14
N GLU A 585 -13.28 -0.43 16.99
CA GLU A 585 -13.66 0.92 16.59
C GLU A 585 -12.49 1.92 16.56
N LYS A 586 -11.32 1.58 17.12
CA LYS A 586 -10.19 2.49 17.32
C LYS A 586 -8.83 1.83 17.09
N LYS A 587 -7.81 2.65 16.82
CA LYS A 587 -6.41 2.22 16.88
C LYS A 587 -6.09 1.69 18.28
N SER A 588 -5.47 0.51 18.32
CA SER A 588 -5.24 -0.31 19.50
C SER A 588 -3.83 -0.90 19.45
N ASN A 589 -3.26 -1.11 20.63
CA ASN A 589 -2.02 -1.85 20.80
C ASN A 589 -2.36 -3.32 20.98
N ALA A 590 -1.70 -4.19 20.24
CA ALA A 590 -1.78 -5.63 20.37
C ALA A 590 -0.48 -6.20 20.92
N TYR A 591 -0.58 -7.20 21.77
CA TYR A 591 0.57 -7.88 22.37
C TYR A 591 0.35 -9.38 22.25
N LEU A 592 1.43 -10.12 22.01
CA LEU A 592 1.44 -11.54 22.31
C LEU A 592 1.38 -11.70 23.83
N ALA A 593 0.51 -12.57 24.30
CA ALA A 593 0.25 -12.75 25.72
C ALA A 593 -0.12 -14.20 26.04
N PHE A 594 -0.31 -14.48 27.32
CA PHE A 594 -0.87 -15.75 27.81
C PHE A 594 -1.61 -15.50 29.12
N TYR A 595 -2.42 -16.46 29.56
CA TYR A 595 -3.01 -16.44 30.91
C TYR A 595 -2.18 -17.30 31.86
N ASP A 596 -1.83 -16.72 33.01
CA ASP A 596 -1.19 -17.46 34.09
C ASP A 596 -2.19 -18.38 34.82
N LYS A 597 -1.69 -19.20 35.75
CA LYS A 597 -2.49 -20.12 36.58
C LYS A 597 -3.58 -19.43 37.44
N ASN A 598 -3.52 -18.11 37.62
CA ASN A 598 -4.49 -17.33 38.37
C ASN A 598 -5.53 -16.66 37.45
N GLY A 599 -5.45 -16.86 36.14
CA GLY A 599 -6.30 -16.19 35.16
C GLY A 599 -5.88 -14.75 34.87
N THR A 600 -4.66 -14.35 35.24
CA THR A 600 -4.11 -13.04 34.90
C THR A 600 -3.43 -13.09 33.54
N MET A 601 -3.78 -12.15 32.65
CA MET A 601 -3.14 -12.07 31.33
C MET A 601 -1.80 -11.35 31.43
N VAL A 602 -0.74 -11.96 30.89
CA VAL A 602 0.65 -11.49 30.93
C VAL A 602 1.15 -11.30 29.51
N LYS A 603 1.71 -10.12 29.21
CA LYS A 603 2.31 -9.82 27.90
C LYS A 603 3.70 -10.44 27.75
N LEU A 604 4.02 -10.89 26.54
CA LEU A 604 5.30 -11.50 26.15
C LEU A 604 6.11 -10.64 25.17
N SER A 605 5.47 -9.67 24.52
CA SER A 605 6.07 -8.87 23.45
C SER A 605 5.96 -7.38 23.72
N GLU A 606 6.73 -6.61 22.94
CA GLU A 606 6.42 -5.21 22.68
C GLU A 606 5.10 -5.05 21.91
N ALA A 607 4.58 -3.82 21.87
CA ALA A 607 3.32 -3.52 21.22
C ALA A 607 3.44 -3.62 19.68
N ALA A 608 2.57 -4.43 19.07
CA ALA A 608 2.20 -4.28 17.67
C ALA A 608 0.99 -3.33 17.54
N PHE A 609 0.84 -2.64 16.41
CA PHE A 609 -0.27 -1.71 16.22
C PHE A 609 -1.37 -2.31 15.35
N VAL A 610 -2.62 -2.18 15.81
CA VAL A 610 -3.83 -2.56 15.08
C VAL A 610 -4.73 -1.33 14.93
N GLY A 611 -4.97 -0.84 13.70
CA GLY A 611 -6.18 -0.03 13.47
C GLY A 611 -6.17 0.99 12.33
N GLY A 612 -7.38 1.23 11.83
CA GLY A 612 -7.76 2.34 10.96
C GLY A 612 -8.78 1.99 9.87
N ASN A 613 -8.72 0.78 9.28
CA ASN A 613 -9.59 0.36 8.15
C ASN A 613 -9.73 -1.17 8.00
N SER A 614 -9.51 -1.95 9.05
CA SER A 614 -9.57 -3.42 9.01
C SER A 614 -10.98 -3.99 9.18
N LYS A 615 -12.03 -3.29 8.74
CA LYS A 615 -13.38 -3.86 8.73
C LYS A 615 -13.42 -5.03 7.75
N GLY A 616 -13.31 -6.25 8.25
CA GLY A 616 -13.52 -7.47 7.48
C GLY A 616 -12.34 -7.94 6.60
N SER A 617 -11.14 -7.38 6.76
CA SER A 617 -9.96 -7.71 5.93
C SER A 617 -8.82 -8.45 6.66
N GLY A 618 -8.82 -8.45 8.00
CA GLY A 618 -7.75 -9.04 8.83
C GLY A 618 -6.42 -8.26 8.77
N CYS A 619 -5.49 -8.58 9.68
CA CYS A 619 -4.10 -8.10 9.69
C CYS A 619 -3.14 -9.18 10.23
N ILE A 620 -1.89 -9.23 9.73
CA ILE A 620 -0.82 -9.99 10.40
C ILE A 620 -0.13 -9.05 11.38
N LEU A 621 -0.04 -9.51 12.61
CA LEU A 621 0.76 -8.89 13.65
C LEU A 621 2.04 -9.70 13.79
N SER A 622 3.17 -9.03 13.94
CA SER A 622 4.44 -9.67 14.17
C SER A 622 4.95 -9.29 15.54
N PHE A 623 5.45 -10.29 16.25
CA PHE A 623 5.97 -10.16 17.59
C PHE A 623 7.39 -10.72 17.62
N ASP A 624 8.33 -9.87 18.00
CA ASP A 624 9.68 -10.29 18.36
C ASP A 624 9.70 -10.60 19.86
N ILE A 625 10.37 -11.70 20.21
CA ILE A 625 10.43 -12.23 21.57
C ILE A 625 11.88 -12.53 21.89
N ASP A 626 12.41 -11.86 22.91
CA ASP A 626 13.82 -11.96 23.28
C ASP A 626 14.08 -13.03 24.38
N PHE A 627 13.03 -13.61 24.96
CA PHE A 627 13.15 -14.63 26.02
C PHE A 627 11.89 -15.50 26.15
N VAL A 628 12.07 -16.78 26.50
CA VAL A 628 10.99 -17.72 26.82
C VAL A 628 11.09 -18.09 28.31
N TYR A 629 9.99 -17.97 29.04
CA TYR A 629 9.93 -18.37 30.45
C TYR A 629 9.59 -19.86 30.58
N GLU A 630 10.52 -20.66 31.12
CA GLU A 630 10.33 -22.10 31.37
C GLU A 630 9.09 -22.41 32.23
N ASP A 631 8.79 -21.54 33.21
CA ASP A 631 7.66 -21.73 34.13
C ASP A 631 6.27 -21.64 33.47
N TYR A 632 6.20 -21.12 32.22
CA TYR A 632 4.95 -20.91 31.48
C TYR A 632 4.89 -21.67 30.17
N LYS A 633 5.80 -22.63 29.94
CA LYS A 633 5.94 -23.33 28.64
C LYS A 633 4.65 -24.04 28.16
N ASP A 634 3.78 -24.43 29.09
CA ASP A 634 2.52 -25.12 28.80
C ASP A 634 1.32 -24.17 28.70
N CYS A 635 1.53 -22.86 28.86
CA CYS A 635 0.47 -21.86 28.70
C CYS A 635 0.13 -21.64 27.22
N GLU A 636 -1.18 -21.60 26.93
CA GLU A 636 -1.71 -21.29 25.60
C GLU A 636 -1.48 -19.81 25.26
N LEU A 637 -1.04 -19.57 24.03
CA LEU A 637 -0.84 -18.23 23.48
C LEU A 637 -2.18 -17.53 23.29
N SER A 638 -2.19 -16.24 23.58
CA SER A 638 -3.36 -15.37 23.49
C SER A 638 -2.95 -14.02 22.91
N LEU A 639 -3.91 -13.33 22.29
CA LEU A 639 -3.71 -11.97 21.81
C LEU A 639 -4.30 -10.99 22.82
N MET A 640 -3.51 -10.04 23.30
CA MET A 640 -3.98 -8.95 24.16
C MET A 640 -4.16 -7.67 23.35
N ILE A 641 -5.38 -7.10 23.33
CA ILE A 641 -5.69 -5.86 22.63
C ILE A 641 -6.11 -4.77 23.63
N ILE A 642 -5.35 -3.67 23.64
CA ILE A 642 -5.56 -2.51 24.49
C ILE A 642 -5.91 -1.31 23.62
N ASN A 643 -7.07 -0.70 23.85
CA ASN A 643 -7.48 0.52 23.17
C ASN A 643 -6.60 1.72 23.56
N GLY A 644 -6.63 2.79 22.75
CA GLY A 644 -5.94 4.05 23.05
C GLY A 644 -6.35 4.75 24.35
N ASP A 645 -7.44 4.33 25.01
CA ASP A 645 -7.84 4.80 26.35
C ASP A 645 -7.33 3.89 27.49
N GLY A 646 -6.48 2.92 27.18
CA GLY A 646 -5.88 1.98 28.14
C GLY A 646 -6.80 0.84 28.57
N LYS A 647 -8.03 0.74 28.03
CA LYS A 647 -8.92 -0.38 28.35
C LYS A 647 -8.60 -1.60 27.50
N ASN A 648 -8.47 -2.74 28.17
CA ASN A 648 -8.44 -4.04 27.50
C ASN A 648 -9.82 -4.32 26.91
N ILE A 649 -9.87 -4.58 25.62
CA ILE A 649 -11.11 -4.86 24.88
C ILE A 649 -11.17 -6.28 24.36
N ASN A 650 -10.26 -7.16 24.80
CA ASN A 650 -10.20 -8.55 24.35
C ASN A 650 -11.57 -9.24 24.37
N PRO A 651 -12.04 -9.70 23.20
CA PRO A 651 -13.16 -10.63 23.10
C PRO A 651 -12.73 -12.10 23.13
N ILE A 652 -11.43 -12.42 23.02
CA ILE A 652 -10.92 -13.80 23.03
C ILE A 652 -10.71 -14.24 24.49
N VAL A 653 -11.81 -14.51 25.19
CA VAL A 653 -11.79 -14.94 26.59
C VAL A 653 -12.38 -16.35 26.67
N LYS A 654 -11.59 -17.32 27.12
CA LYS A 654 -12.15 -18.58 27.61
C LYS A 654 -12.95 -18.24 28.87
N HIS A 655 -14.27 -18.28 28.76
CA HIS A 655 -15.23 -17.71 29.72
C HIS A 655 -15.17 -18.31 31.15
N ASN A 656 -14.30 -19.30 31.40
CA ASN A 656 -14.17 -20.02 32.66
C ASN A 656 -12.99 -19.57 33.57
N LEU A 657 -12.21 -18.55 33.20
CA LEU A 657 -11.16 -17.99 34.07
C LEU A 657 -11.50 -16.53 34.46
N TYR A 658 -12.04 -16.42 35.67
CA TYR A 658 -12.24 -15.30 36.59
C TYR A 658 -11.91 -13.84 36.20
N SER A 659 -12.79 -12.97 36.71
CA SER A 659 -12.62 -11.55 37.06
C SER A 659 -11.21 -10.97 36.93
N VAL A 660 -11.02 -10.13 35.91
CA VAL A 660 -9.88 -9.21 35.80
C VAL A 660 -9.90 -8.24 37.01
N LYS A 661 -8.76 -8.12 37.69
CA LYS A 661 -8.52 -7.08 38.70
C LYS A 661 -7.72 -5.93 38.09
#